data_AF-Q6CXQ4-F1
#
_entry.id   AF-Q6CXQ4-F1
#
_cell.length_a   1.000
_cell.length_b   1.000
_cell.length_c   1.000
_cell.angle_alpha   90.00
_cell.angle_beta   90.00
_cell.angle_gamma   90.00
#
_symmetry.space_group_name_H-M   'P 1'
#
loop_
_entity.id
_entity.type
_entity.pdbx_description
1 polymer ?
#
loop_
_entity_poly.entity_id
_entity_poly.type
_entity_poly.pdbx_seq_one_letter_code
_entity_poly.pdbx_strand_id
1 'polypeptide(L)'
;MNLSTYEHALSLWKEAGFSSIQSLLDDSIAKIKDLETSSLESRKTLASETKKYKKLPDDEKPSQSLKLVKEYQKEIDSLTTRSTFSEKVVIELYEKLIEQPDPTGILESIVEELKKDGTNVDDIKAENQKLAAIVSKCADYDTLKKRLSDLEQNSAKTLSNRLIAKEKEITSKWEEKQRNWNNREDELLKQLETLKNTNSILEKKIGAQVDLEQQEDGDDDTVLVSGKNSAQSELLVQELEAAQIRIMSLESRNEELNSEVTKLKSDEQQDSIFQEKETKLNQLESENAKLVTCLEEERKSLKETSQTLSSQLKSSALETQTYKSELETLRRKLTNYSDYEKIKQELNAMKKIEFGTSDDSDNENDDGDDSITSSLKHANQKLQNNLVKANTEKNKYMNETQTLKKSIEALYSKIQNLETLNAKLEADIEKVEDVTNQFSDTQSMMSGATRQISNRHATNEKLSPTSSIIGIPEEKELDTFSGNFNGSPSILPIVTKQRDRFRSRNLELERQIKHCNQEQTKLKVQVKELKADNSKLYEKAKLLSSYSNNSAVRNTVDLESPFSEEYEESLHPLSSFKERELERYERRKMPPLERLFLSFAKVILANKQTRMLFMLYCLGLHGLVMVMTIYVTSFTNYITPDVSSSSGSMINTNQ
;
A
#
# COMPACT_ATOMS: atom_id res chain seq x y z
N MET A 1 -28.61 2.04 -24.35
CA MET A 1 -29.79 2.89 -24.05
C MET A 1 -29.34 4.33 -24.18
N ASN A 2 -30.17 5.24 -24.71
CA ASN A 2 -29.69 6.55 -25.13
C ASN A 2 -29.53 7.47 -23.91
N LEU A 3 -28.31 7.98 -23.69
CA LEU A 3 -28.02 8.99 -22.66
C LEU A 3 -29.04 10.13 -22.65
N SER A 4 -29.47 10.55 -23.86
CA SER A 4 -30.48 11.58 -24.09
C SER A 4 -31.84 11.31 -23.43
N THR A 5 -32.30 10.05 -23.35
CA THR A 5 -33.61 9.74 -22.74
C THR A 5 -33.56 9.86 -21.22
N TYR A 6 -32.42 9.50 -20.60
CA TYR A 6 -32.22 9.61 -19.16
C TYR A 6 -31.93 11.05 -18.73
N GLU A 7 -31.18 11.81 -19.52
CA GLU A 7 -30.98 13.25 -19.29
C GLU A 7 -32.31 14.02 -19.41
N HIS A 8 -33.15 13.68 -20.38
CA HIS A 8 -34.48 14.26 -20.51
C HIS A 8 -35.39 13.88 -19.32
N ALA A 9 -35.42 12.60 -18.92
CA ALA A 9 -36.19 12.17 -17.75
C ALA A 9 -35.73 12.87 -16.46
N LEU A 10 -34.42 13.02 -16.27
CA LEU A 10 -33.83 13.75 -15.15
C LEU A 10 -34.21 15.23 -15.16
N SER A 11 -34.23 15.88 -16.33
CA SER A 11 -34.68 17.28 -16.44
C SER A 11 -36.16 17.44 -16.04
N LEU A 12 -37.03 16.52 -16.48
CA LEU A 12 -38.45 16.53 -16.14
C LEU A 12 -38.69 16.31 -14.64
N TRP A 13 -37.96 15.39 -14.00
CA TRP A 13 -38.09 15.15 -12.55
C TRP A 13 -37.53 16.29 -11.70
N LYS A 14 -36.46 16.96 -12.16
CA LYS A 14 -35.95 18.18 -11.53
C LYS A 14 -36.91 19.35 -11.63
N GLU A 15 -37.54 19.53 -12.79
CA GLU A 15 -38.55 20.57 -13.02
C GLU A 15 -39.83 20.30 -12.23
N ALA A 16 -40.26 19.03 -12.15
CA ALA A 16 -41.39 18.62 -11.34
C ALA A 16 -41.13 18.78 -9.83
N GLY A 17 -39.87 18.67 -9.39
CA GLY A 17 -39.47 18.94 -8.00
C GLY A 17 -40.20 18.05 -7.00
N PHE A 18 -39.86 16.76 -6.95
CA PHE A 18 -40.57 15.74 -6.17
C PHE A 18 -40.80 16.10 -4.70
N SER A 19 -39.83 16.73 -4.04
CA SER A 19 -39.96 17.22 -2.66
C SER A 19 -41.00 18.34 -2.49
N SER A 20 -41.16 19.20 -3.49
CA SER A 20 -42.19 20.24 -3.50
C SER A 20 -43.58 19.65 -3.71
N ILE A 21 -43.70 18.62 -4.54
CA ILE A 21 -44.93 17.86 -4.75
C ILE A 21 -45.32 17.11 -3.48
N GLN A 22 -44.36 16.49 -2.79
CA GLN A 22 -44.60 15.83 -1.50
C GLN A 22 -45.13 16.83 -0.47
N SER A 23 -44.47 17.98 -0.27
CA SER A 23 -44.94 19.00 0.68
C SER A 23 -46.33 19.55 0.33
N LEU A 24 -46.63 19.78 -0.95
CA LEU A 24 -47.96 20.24 -1.37
C LEU A 24 -49.03 19.17 -1.12
N LEU A 25 -48.67 17.90 -1.31
CA LEU A 25 -49.55 16.77 -1.09
C LEU A 25 -49.81 16.55 0.41
N ASP A 26 -48.79 16.67 1.27
CA ASP A 26 -48.91 16.67 2.75
C ASP A 26 -49.96 17.71 3.21
N ASP A 27 -49.82 18.95 2.75
CA ASP A 27 -50.70 20.06 3.10
C ASP A 27 -52.14 19.84 2.60
N SER A 28 -52.29 19.29 1.39
CA SER A 28 -53.60 19.01 0.81
C SER A 28 -54.32 17.87 1.55
N ILE A 29 -53.59 16.87 2.04
CA ILE A 29 -54.15 15.71 2.74
C ILE A 29 -54.51 16.05 4.18
N ALA A 30 -53.71 16.87 4.85
CA ALA A 30 -54.08 17.45 6.13
C ALA A 30 -55.44 18.18 6.02
N LYS A 31 -55.60 19.02 4.99
CA LYS A 31 -56.86 19.73 4.72
C LYS A 31 -58.01 18.77 4.38
N ILE A 32 -57.75 17.71 3.62
CA ILE A 32 -58.75 16.69 3.31
C ILE A 32 -59.24 15.99 4.59
N LYS A 33 -58.33 15.62 5.49
CA LYS A 33 -58.68 14.99 6.77
C LYS A 33 -59.48 15.92 7.68
N ASP A 34 -59.15 17.21 7.69
CA ASP A 34 -59.91 18.23 8.41
C ASP A 34 -61.33 18.40 7.81
N LEU A 35 -61.45 18.33 6.48
CA LEU A 35 -62.76 18.36 5.81
C LEU A 35 -63.57 17.07 6.04
N GLU A 36 -62.93 15.90 6.12
CA GLU A 36 -63.58 14.63 6.48
C GLU A 36 -64.19 14.71 7.89
N THR A 37 -63.39 15.17 8.86
CA THR A 37 -63.82 15.31 10.26
C THR A 37 -64.94 16.34 10.40
N SER A 38 -64.81 17.50 9.72
CA SER A 38 -65.86 18.52 9.68
C SER A 38 -67.15 18.02 9.01
N SER A 39 -67.03 17.24 7.92
CA SER A 39 -68.18 16.61 7.25
C SER A 39 -68.89 15.61 8.17
N LEU A 40 -68.14 14.77 8.89
CA LEU A 40 -68.69 13.84 9.89
C LEU A 40 -69.38 14.56 11.05
N GLU A 41 -68.85 15.69 11.49
CA GLU A 41 -69.49 16.55 12.50
C GLU A 41 -70.75 17.24 11.96
N SER A 42 -70.72 17.75 10.74
CA SER A 42 -71.88 18.34 10.06
C SER A 42 -73.01 17.31 9.88
N ARG A 43 -72.68 16.05 9.57
CA ARG A 43 -73.65 14.94 9.50
C ARG A 43 -74.23 14.61 10.87
N LYS A 44 -73.42 14.63 11.94
CA LYS A 44 -73.89 14.41 13.32
C LYS A 44 -74.82 15.53 13.78
N THR A 45 -74.49 16.78 13.46
CA THR A 45 -75.29 17.95 13.82
C THR A 45 -76.61 17.97 13.04
N LEU A 46 -76.61 17.74 11.72
CA LEU A 46 -77.82 17.57 10.91
C LEU A 46 -78.72 16.42 11.40
N ALA A 47 -78.14 15.28 11.77
CA ALA A 47 -78.88 14.18 12.39
C ALA A 47 -79.48 14.57 13.75
N SER A 48 -78.80 15.42 14.51
CA SER A 48 -79.29 15.93 15.80
C SER A 48 -80.41 16.96 15.63
N GLU A 49 -80.34 17.84 14.63
CA GLU A 49 -81.37 18.83 14.32
C GLU A 49 -82.61 18.18 13.71
N THR A 50 -82.43 17.12 12.92
CA THR A 50 -83.52 16.26 12.45
C THR A 50 -84.24 15.58 13.62
N LYS A 51 -83.49 15.13 14.65
CA LYS A 51 -84.07 14.61 15.90
C LYS A 51 -84.82 15.69 16.70
N LYS A 52 -84.42 16.97 16.61
CA LYS A 52 -85.15 18.10 17.21
C LYS A 52 -86.42 18.42 16.43
N TYR A 53 -86.40 18.36 15.10
CA TYR A 53 -87.58 18.52 14.24
C TYR A 53 -88.64 17.43 14.49
N LYS A 54 -88.22 16.22 14.88
CA LYS A 54 -89.11 15.13 15.33
C LYS A 54 -89.91 15.47 16.62
N LYS A 55 -89.50 16.46 17.41
CA LYS A 55 -90.12 16.82 18.71
C LYS A 55 -91.23 17.88 18.61
N LEU A 56 -91.72 18.16 17.41
CA LEU A 56 -92.51 19.33 17.07
C LEU A 56 -93.97 18.84 16.75
N PRO A 57 -95.05 19.64 16.93
CA PRO A 57 -96.46 19.17 16.98
C PRO A 57 -97.01 18.41 15.75
N ASP A 58 -98.03 17.56 15.98
CA ASP A 58 -98.34 16.32 15.25
C ASP A 58 -99.16 16.40 13.93
N ASP A 59 -99.84 17.49 13.59
CA ASP A 59 -100.84 17.43 12.50
C ASP A 59 -100.29 17.48 11.06
N GLU A 60 -99.14 18.10 10.81
CA GLU A 60 -98.57 18.22 9.44
C GLU A 60 -97.19 17.56 9.27
N LYS A 61 -96.57 17.15 10.38
CA LYS A 61 -95.25 16.53 10.37
C LYS A 61 -95.19 15.09 9.89
N PRO A 62 -96.20 14.21 10.05
CA PRO A 62 -95.96 12.78 9.91
C PRO A 62 -95.86 12.31 8.45
N SER A 63 -96.52 12.96 7.49
CA SER A 63 -96.65 12.38 6.14
C SER A 63 -95.46 12.66 5.21
N GLN A 64 -94.83 13.83 5.31
CA GLN A 64 -93.74 14.24 4.39
C GLN A 64 -92.36 14.26 5.04
N SER A 65 -92.26 14.49 6.35
CA SER A 65 -90.97 14.58 7.03
C SER A 65 -90.19 13.27 6.98
N LEU A 66 -90.87 12.14 7.10
CA LEU A 66 -90.22 10.84 7.24
C LEU A 66 -89.65 10.34 5.90
N LYS A 67 -90.26 10.74 4.77
CA LYS A 67 -89.74 10.47 3.42
C LYS A 67 -88.57 11.40 3.09
N LEU A 68 -88.74 12.70 3.30
CA LEU A 68 -87.71 13.71 3.04
C LEU A 68 -86.46 13.47 3.90
N VAL A 69 -86.62 13.13 5.18
CA VAL A 69 -85.51 12.75 6.07
C VAL A 69 -84.80 11.49 5.57
N LYS A 70 -85.52 10.49 5.05
CA LYS A 70 -84.88 9.27 4.52
C LYS A 70 -84.15 9.53 3.20
N GLU A 71 -84.64 10.40 2.35
CA GLU A 71 -83.97 10.81 1.11
C GLU A 71 -82.75 11.68 1.39
N TYR A 72 -82.84 12.69 2.26
CA TYR A 72 -81.68 13.47 2.74
C TYR A 72 -80.66 12.58 3.44
N GLN A 73 -81.10 11.63 4.28
CA GLN A 73 -80.18 10.68 4.91
C GLN A 73 -79.47 9.84 3.86
N LYS A 74 -80.19 9.32 2.86
CA LYS A 74 -79.59 8.50 1.80
C LYS A 74 -78.63 9.31 0.92
N GLU A 75 -78.95 10.56 0.60
CA GLU A 75 -78.11 11.43 -0.22
C GLU A 75 -76.88 11.93 0.56
N ILE A 76 -77.04 12.33 1.82
CA ILE A 76 -75.92 12.69 2.71
C ILE A 76 -75.03 11.48 2.95
N ASP A 77 -75.60 10.29 3.16
CA ASP A 77 -74.82 9.07 3.37
C ASP A 77 -74.10 8.64 2.08
N SER A 78 -74.73 8.81 0.91
CA SER A 78 -74.10 8.57 -0.39
C SER A 78 -72.98 9.59 -0.68
N LEU A 79 -73.17 10.85 -0.32
CA LEU A 79 -72.18 11.91 -0.52
C LEU A 79 -71.01 11.71 0.45
N THR A 80 -71.29 11.39 1.71
CA THR A 80 -70.28 11.10 2.73
C THR A 80 -69.47 9.87 2.33
N THR A 81 -70.12 8.79 1.88
CA THR A 81 -69.38 7.57 1.45
C THR A 81 -68.55 7.81 0.20
N ARG A 82 -69.00 8.65 -0.74
CA ARG A 82 -68.20 9.03 -1.92
C ARG A 82 -67.02 9.94 -1.56
N SER A 83 -67.22 10.89 -0.63
CA SER A 83 -66.15 11.76 -0.14
C SER A 83 -65.09 10.93 0.57
N THR A 84 -65.48 10.15 1.60
CA THR A 84 -64.53 9.33 2.36
C THR A 84 -63.84 8.28 1.51
N PHE A 85 -64.49 7.73 0.48
CA PHE A 85 -63.83 6.84 -0.48
C PHE A 85 -62.78 7.57 -1.34
N SER A 86 -63.12 8.75 -1.86
CA SER A 86 -62.19 9.54 -2.69
C SER A 86 -60.99 10.02 -1.86
N GLU A 87 -61.25 10.46 -0.63
CA GLU A 87 -60.23 10.88 0.33
C GLU A 87 -59.35 9.70 0.73
N LYS A 88 -59.93 8.53 1.01
CA LYS A 88 -59.18 7.30 1.29
C LYS A 88 -58.28 6.89 0.14
N VAL A 89 -58.74 6.98 -1.12
CA VAL A 89 -57.92 6.66 -2.30
C VAL A 89 -56.78 7.67 -2.47
N VAL A 90 -57.02 8.96 -2.23
CA VAL A 90 -55.97 9.99 -2.26
C VAL A 90 -54.93 9.75 -1.16
N ILE A 91 -55.37 9.42 0.06
CA ILE A 91 -54.48 9.09 1.18
C ILE A 91 -53.66 7.83 0.85
N GLU A 92 -54.26 6.78 0.30
CA GLU A 92 -53.53 5.55 -0.07
C GLU A 92 -52.50 5.79 -1.19
N LEU A 93 -52.85 6.62 -2.19
CA LEU A 93 -51.91 7.01 -3.25
C LEU A 93 -50.75 7.85 -2.71
N TYR A 94 -51.03 8.71 -1.75
CA TYR A 94 -50.02 9.51 -1.09
C TYR A 94 -49.11 8.70 -0.16
N GLU A 95 -49.65 7.79 0.65
CA GLU A 95 -48.85 6.88 1.48
C GLU A 95 -47.84 6.12 0.62
N LYS A 96 -48.28 5.66 -0.55
CA LYS A 96 -47.39 5.00 -1.53
C LYS A 96 -46.37 5.93 -2.19
N LEU A 97 -46.63 7.24 -2.24
CA LEU A 97 -45.75 8.21 -2.91
C LEU A 97 -44.77 8.88 -1.94
N ILE A 98 -45.13 9.08 -0.67
CA ILE A 98 -44.25 9.66 0.35
C ILE A 98 -43.15 8.68 0.80
N GLU A 99 -43.45 7.37 0.78
CA GLU A 99 -42.45 6.34 1.11
C GLU A 99 -41.37 6.18 0.02
N GLN A 100 -41.63 6.66 -1.21
CA GLN A 100 -40.67 6.51 -2.30
C GLN A 100 -39.56 7.57 -2.21
N PRO A 101 -38.28 7.17 -2.32
CA PRO A 101 -37.17 8.12 -2.39
C PRO A 101 -37.20 8.89 -3.71
N ASP A 102 -36.72 10.14 -3.69
CA ASP A 102 -36.61 10.97 -4.89
C ASP A 102 -35.78 10.26 -5.98
N PRO A 103 -36.36 9.97 -7.17
CA PRO A 103 -35.65 9.27 -8.24
C PRO A 103 -34.55 10.11 -8.88
N THR A 104 -34.50 11.42 -8.63
CA THR A 104 -33.56 12.35 -9.26
C THR A 104 -32.09 11.95 -8.99
N GLY A 105 -31.75 11.60 -7.76
CA GLY A 105 -30.37 11.21 -7.41
C GLY A 105 -29.94 9.88 -8.05
N ILE A 106 -30.86 8.94 -8.20
CA ILE A 106 -30.59 7.66 -8.88
C ILE A 106 -30.40 7.90 -10.38
N LEU A 107 -31.26 8.71 -11.00
CA LEU A 107 -31.14 9.08 -12.41
C LEU A 107 -29.84 9.86 -12.68
N GLU A 108 -29.40 10.72 -11.77
CA GLU A 108 -28.10 11.41 -11.87
C GLU A 108 -26.95 10.42 -11.90
N SER A 109 -26.93 9.46 -10.97
CA SER A 109 -25.88 8.44 -10.91
C SER A 109 -25.85 7.56 -12.17
N ILE A 110 -27.02 7.18 -12.69
CA ILE A 110 -27.13 6.39 -13.92
C ILE A 110 -26.64 7.19 -15.13
N VAL A 111 -26.98 8.48 -15.23
CA VAL A 111 -26.50 9.37 -16.31
C VAL A 111 -24.99 9.54 -16.24
N GLU A 112 -24.42 9.66 -15.04
CA GLU A 112 -22.97 9.78 -14.83
C GLU A 112 -22.24 8.47 -15.17
N GLU A 113 -22.80 7.32 -14.77
CA GLU A 113 -22.30 5.99 -15.12
C GLU A 113 -22.36 5.75 -16.63
N LEU A 114 -23.47 6.11 -17.28
CA LEU A 114 -23.61 5.99 -18.74
C LEU A 114 -22.62 6.89 -19.50
N LYS A 115 -22.30 8.08 -18.96
CA LYS A 115 -21.26 8.97 -19.53
C LYS A 115 -19.87 8.34 -19.41
N LYS A 116 -19.56 7.76 -18.26
CA LYS A 116 -18.30 7.07 -18.02
C LYS A 116 -18.14 5.83 -18.91
N ASP A 117 -19.22 5.06 -19.08
CA ASP A 117 -19.22 3.92 -19.98
C ASP A 117 -19.10 4.34 -21.45
N GLY A 118 -19.70 5.47 -21.84
CA GLY A 118 -19.48 6.07 -23.15
C GLY A 118 -18.00 6.36 -23.42
N THR A 119 -17.29 6.97 -22.46
CA THR A 119 -15.84 7.23 -22.59
C THR A 119 -15.00 5.95 -22.64
N ASN A 120 -15.33 4.95 -21.83
CA ASN A 120 -14.64 3.65 -21.84
C ASN A 120 -14.80 2.94 -23.19
N VAL A 121 -15.99 3.01 -23.80
CA VAL A 121 -16.24 2.42 -25.12
C VAL A 121 -15.41 3.11 -26.20
N ASP A 122 -15.23 4.42 -26.14
CA ASP A 122 -14.42 5.16 -27.10
C ASP A 122 -12.91 4.89 -26.92
N ASP A 123 -12.46 4.74 -25.67
CA ASP A 123 -11.08 4.31 -25.37
C ASP A 123 -10.80 2.89 -25.88
N ILE A 124 -11.74 1.95 -25.65
CA ILE A 124 -11.65 0.57 -26.16
C ILE A 124 -11.66 0.54 -27.69
N LYS A 125 -12.47 1.38 -28.35
CA LYS A 125 -12.43 1.52 -29.82
C LYS A 125 -11.09 2.06 -30.31
N ALA A 126 -10.53 3.07 -29.63
CA ALA A 126 -9.23 3.63 -29.97
C ALA A 126 -8.11 2.60 -29.78
N GLU A 127 -8.16 1.77 -28.73
CA GLU A 127 -7.23 0.67 -28.52
C GLU A 127 -7.38 -0.42 -29.58
N ASN A 128 -8.61 -0.82 -29.92
CA ASN A 128 -8.86 -1.77 -31.00
C ASN A 128 -8.35 -1.27 -32.36
N GLN A 129 -8.48 0.02 -32.67
CA GLN A 129 -7.90 0.61 -33.88
C GLN A 129 -6.37 0.58 -33.84
N LYS A 130 -5.75 0.86 -32.69
CA LYS A 130 -4.29 0.75 -32.52
C LYS A 130 -3.81 -0.69 -32.69
N LEU A 131 -4.49 -1.65 -32.08
CA LEU A 131 -4.18 -3.07 -32.21
C LEU A 131 -4.35 -3.55 -33.65
N ALA A 132 -5.41 -3.15 -34.34
CA ALA A 132 -5.60 -3.44 -35.76
C ALA A 132 -4.47 -2.86 -36.63
N ALA A 133 -4.02 -1.64 -36.34
CA ALA A 133 -2.89 -1.03 -37.03
C ALA A 133 -1.56 -1.77 -36.76
N ILE A 134 -1.35 -2.26 -35.54
CA ILE A 134 -0.19 -3.09 -35.18
C ILE A 134 -0.23 -4.43 -35.92
N VAL A 135 -1.39 -5.09 -35.96
CA VAL A 135 -1.58 -6.35 -36.69
C VAL A 135 -1.32 -6.16 -38.19
N SER A 136 -1.78 -5.05 -38.78
CA SER A 136 -1.46 -4.71 -40.18
C SER A 136 0.05 -4.57 -40.40
N LYS A 137 0.76 -3.90 -39.50
CA LYS A 137 2.23 -3.78 -39.57
C LYS A 137 2.92 -5.13 -39.36
N CYS A 138 2.35 -6.04 -38.57
CA CYS A 138 2.86 -7.41 -38.46
C CYS A 138 2.65 -8.22 -39.75
N ALA A 139 1.54 -8.02 -40.46
CA ALA A 139 1.36 -8.63 -41.78
C ALA A 139 2.43 -8.15 -42.77
N ASP A 140 2.82 -6.87 -42.70
CA ASP A 140 3.94 -6.34 -43.50
C ASP A 140 5.28 -6.98 -43.11
N TYR A 141 5.49 -7.32 -41.83
CA TYR A 141 6.69 -8.02 -41.37
C TYR A 141 6.88 -9.39 -42.04
N ASP A 142 5.79 -10.14 -42.26
CA ASP A 142 5.86 -11.42 -42.99
C ASP A 142 6.24 -11.22 -44.47
N THR A 143 5.76 -10.15 -45.10
CA THR A 143 6.17 -9.81 -46.48
C THR A 143 7.64 -9.38 -46.53
N LEU A 144 8.11 -8.63 -45.53
CA LEU A 144 9.51 -8.21 -45.43
C LEU A 144 10.43 -9.40 -45.18
N LYS A 145 10.02 -10.35 -44.33
CA LYS A 145 10.75 -11.59 -44.06
C LYS A 145 10.88 -12.46 -45.31
N LYS A 146 9.81 -12.58 -46.11
CA LYS A 146 9.86 -13.28 -47.41
C LYS A 146 10.83 -12.58 -48.37
N ARG A 147 10.75 -11.26 -48.49
CA ARG A 147 11.66 -10.48 -49.34
C ARG A 147 13.12 -10.62 -48.91
N LEU A 148 13.39 -10.62 -47.60
CA LEU A 148 14.74 -10.84 -47.07
C LEU A 148 15.23 -12.25 -47.42
N SER A 149 14.42 -13.28 -47.21
CA SER A 149 14.74 -14.66 -47.58
C SER A 149 14.99 -14.81 -49.09
N ASP A 150 14.22 -14.14 -49.94
CA ASP A 150 14.41 -14.16 -51.40
C ASP A 150 15.71 -13.46 -51.81
N LEU A 151 16.06 -12.35 -51.16
CA LEU A 151 17.33 -11.64 -51.39
C LEU A 151 18.52 -12.50 -50.97
N GLU A 152 18.46 -13.13 -49.80
CA GLU A 152 19.49 -14.06 -49.31
C GLU A 152 19.65 -15.27 -50.24
N GLN A 153 18.54 -15.82 -50.73
CA GLN A 153 18.59 -16.93 -51.69
C GLN A 153 19.19 -16.48 -53.02
N ASN A 154 18.85 -15.29 -53.51
CA ASN A 154 19.38 -14.74 -54.75
C ASN A 154 20.87 -14.38 -54.63
N SER A 155 21.32 -13.85 -53.49
CA SER A 155 22.74 -13.61 -53.25
C SER A 155 23.51 -14.92 -53.17
N ALA A 156 22.97 -15.95 -52.50
CA ALA A 156 23.57 -17.29 -52.46
C ALA A 156 23.67 -17.93 -53.85
N LYS A 157 22.61 -17.84 -54.67
CA LYS A 157 22.64 -18.30 -56.08
C LYS A 157 23.66 -17.54 -56.91
N THR A 158 23.77 -16.23 -56.73
CA THR A 158 24.74 -15.40 -57.47
C THR A 158 26.18 -15.75 -57.09
N LEU A 159 26.45 -15.96 -55.80
CA LEU A 159 27.75 -16.43 -55.32
C LEU A 159 28.09 -17.83 -55.85
N SER A 160 27.13 -18.76 -55.82
CA SER A 160 27.30 -20.10 -56.39
C SER A 160 27.61 -20.05 -57.89
N ASN A 161 26.88 -19.24 -58.66
CA ASN A 161 27.14 -19.05 -60.08
C ASN A 161 28.52 -18.42 -60.33
N ARG A 162 28.96 -17.46 -59.50
CA ARG A 162 30.30 -16.87 -59.58
C ARG A 162 31.40 -17.89 -59.27
N LEU A 163 31.17 -18.76 -58.28
CA LEU A 163 32.09 -19.85 -57.95
C LEU A 163 32.21 -20.84 -59.11
N ILE A 164 31.08 -21.29 -59.67
CA ILE A 164 31.07 -22.17 -60.85
C ILE A 164 31.76 -21.52 -62.05
N ALA A 165 31.56 -20.22 -62.27
CA ALA A 165 32.25 -19.48 -63.34
C ALA A 165 33.77 -19.44 -63.12
N LYS A 166 34.22 -19.22 -61.88
CA LYS A 166 35.65 -19.24 -61.54
C LYS A 166 36.26 -20.65 -61.61
N GLU A 167 35.52 -21.66 -61.20
CA GLU A 167 35.91 -23.06 -61.38
C GLU A 167 36.09 -23.38 -62.86
N LYS A 168 35.13 -22.99 -63.72
CA LYS A 168 35.22 -23.16 -65.17
C LYS A 168 36.38 -22.39 -65.80
N GLU A 169 36.65 -21.17 -65.33
CA GLU A 169 37.81 -20.38 -65.79
C GLU A 169 39.12 -21.10 -65.45
N ILE A 170 39.23 -21.62 -64.22
CA ILE A 170 40.41 -22.37 -63.76
C ILE A 170 40.55 -23.68 -64.55
N THR A 171 39.48 -24.45 -64.73
CA THR A 171 39.53 -25.70 -65.52
C THR A 171 39.91 -25.43 -66.97
N SER A 172 39.37 -24.38 -67.59
CA SER A 172 39.75 -23.97 -68.95
C SER A 172 41.24 -23.61 -69.03
N LYS A 173 41.78 -22.87 -68.05
CA LYS A 173 43.23 -22.56 -67.98
C LYS A 173 44.08 -23.82 -67.81
N TRP A 174 43.62 -24.80 -67.03
CA TRP A 174 44.30 -26.07 -66.88
C TRP A 174 44.26 -26.93 -68.15
N GLU A 175 43.10 -26.99 -68.82
CA GLU A 175 42.96 -27.69 -70.10
C GLU A 175 43.82 -27.06 -71.20
N GLU A 176 43.91 -25.73 -71.26
CA GLU A 176 44.77 -25.03 -72.19
C GLU A 176 46.26 -25.31 -71.90
N LYS A 177 46.67 -25.25 -70.63
CA LYS A 177 48.03 -25.66 -70.23
C LYS A 177 48.30 -27.11 -70.63
N GLN A 178 47.38 -28.03 -70.38
CA GLN A 178 47.52 -29.43 -70.74
C GLN A 178 47.69 -29.60 -72.26
N ARG A 179 46.89 -28.89 -73.06
CA ARG A 179 47.03 -28.89 -74.53
C ARG A 179 48.38 -28.34 -74.97
N ASN A 180 48.87 -27.27 -74.34
CA ASN A 180 50.19 -26.70 -74.65
C ASN A 180 51.33 -27.66 -74.31
N TRP A 181 51.23 -28.36 -73.17
CA TRP A 181 52.20 -29.40 -72.80
C TRP A 181 52.18 -30.56 -73.79
N ASN A 182 51.00 -31.08 -74.15
CA ASN A 182 50.86 -32.15 -75.14
C ASN A 182 51.38 -31.71 -76.53
N ASN A 183 51.05 -30.50 -76.99
CA ASN A 183 51.56 -29.98 -78.26
C ASN A 183 53.09 -29.83 -78.25
N ARG A 184 53.68 -29.44 -77.10
CA ARG A 184 55.13 -29.35 -76.96
C ARG A 184 55.77 -30.74 -76.93
N GLU A 185 55.13 -31.72 -76.30
CA GLU A 185 55.55 -33.11 -76.34
C GLU A 185 55.52 -33.65 -77.78
N ASP A 186 54.43 -33.43 -78.51
CA ASP A 186 54.30 -33.82 -79.93
C ASP A 186 55.35 -33.16 -80.82
N GLU A 187 55.65 -31.87 -80.60
CA GLU A 187 56.69 -31.16 -81.34
C GLU A 187 58.08 -31.71 -81.03
N LEU A 188 58.38 -32.00 -79.76
CA LEU A 188 59.64 -32.64 -79.37
C LEU A 188 59.74 -34.05 -79.96
N LEU A 189 58.65 -34.80 -80.03
CA LEU A 189 58.60 -36.11 -80.69
C LEU A 189 58.89 -36.00 -82.19
N LYS A 190 58.30 -35.01 -82.89
CA LYS A 190 58.60 -34.73 -84.31
C LYS A 190 60.04 -34.30 -84.52
N GLN A 191 60.61 -33.47 -83.63
CA GLN A 191 62.02 -33.09 -83.70
C GLN A 191 62.93 -34.30 -83.51
N LEU A 192 62.59 -35.21 -82.59
CA LEU A 192 63.33 -36.45 -82.40
C LEU A 192 63.22 -37.36 -83.64
N GLU A 193 62.05 -37.46 -84.24
CA GLU A 193 61.84 -38.23 -85.48
C GLU A 193 62.58 -37.64 -86.68
N THR A 194 62.55 -36.32 -86.86
CA THR A 194 63.31 -35.63 -87.92
C THR A 194 64.81 -35.79 -87.71
N LEU A 195 65.33 -35.61 -86.48
CA LEU A 195 66.74 -35.86 -86.16
C LEU A 195 67.14 -37.32 -86.40
N LYS A 196 66.27 -38.27 -86.07
CA LYS A 196 66.48 -39.69 -86.37
C LYS A 196 66.54 -39.95 -87.87
N ASN A 197 65.65 -39.33 -88.64
CA ASN A 197 65.64 -39.43 -90.10
C ASN A 197 66.86 -38.76 -90.73
N THR A 198 67.28 -37.58 -90.26
CA THR A 198 68.50 -36.91 -90.73
C THR A 198 69.74 -37.71 -90.38
N ASN A 199 69.83 -38.28 -89.18
CA ASN A 199 70.93 -39.20 -88.82
C ASN A 199 70.92 -40.43 -89.74
N SER A 200 69.77 -41.03 -90.04
CA SER A 200 69.69 -42.14 -91.00
C SER A 200 70.10 -41.74 -92.42
N ILE A 201 69.74 -40.54 -92.88
CA ILE A 201 70.16 -40.02 -94.19
C ILE A 201 71.66 -39.69 -94.18
N LEU A 202 72.19 -39.13 -93.10
CA LEU A 202 73.62 -38.86 -92.95
C LEU A 202 74.42 -40.16 -92.88
N GLU A 203 73.95 -41.18 -92.19
CA GLU A 203 74.55 -42.52 -92.23
C GLU A 203 74.59 -43.06 -93.67
N LYS A 204 73.50 -42.93 -94.42
CA LYS A 204 73.46 -43.31 -95.85
C LYS A 204 74.35 -42.44 -96.73
N LYS A 205 74.43 -41.13 -96.48
CA LYS A 205 75.25 -40.17 -97.23
C LYS A 205 76.72 -40.31 -96.91
N ILE A 206 77.12 -40.59 -95.67
CA ILE A 206 78.49 -40.95 -95.33
C ILE A 206 78.85 -42.24 -96.06
N GLY A 207 77.92 -43.21 -96.13
CA GLY A 207 78.06 -44.37 -97.03
C GLY A 207 78.28 -43.99 -98.50
N ALA A 208 77.53 -43.02 -99.03
CA ALA A 208 77.60 -42.61 -100.44
C ALA A 208 78.68 -41.55 -100.77
N GLN A 209 79.16 -40.77 -99.81
CA GLN A 209 80.24 -39.79 -99.98
C GLN A 209 81.61 -40.47 -99.90
N VAL A 210 81.71 -41.57 -99.14
CA VAL A 210 82.77 -42.55 -99.34
C VAL A 210 82.77 -43.07 -100.80
N ASP A 211 81.60 -43.17 -101.45
CA ASP A 211 81.51 -43.52 -102.88
C ASP A 211 81.73 -42.33 -103.85
N LEU A 212 81.57 -41.07 -103.43
CA LEU A 212 81.56 -39.87 -104.29
C LEU A 212 82.74 -38.89 -104.14
N GLU A 213 83.62 -39.03 -103.13
CA GLU A 213 84.96 -38.39 -103.12
C GLU A 213 85.88 -38.86 -104.27
N GLN A 214 85.32 -39.52 -105.30
CA GLN A 214 85.99 -39.88 -106.54
C GLN A 214 85.81 -38.87 -107.69
N GLN A 215 85.05 -37.77 -107.59
CA GLN A 215 84.84 -36.85 -108.74
C GLN A 215 84.62 -35.35 -108.37
N GLU A 216 85.31 -34.46 -109.12
CA GLU A 216 85.77 -33.06 -108.85
C GLU A 216 84.82 -31.84 -109.10
N ASP A 217 85.39 -30.64 -108.81
CA ASP A 217 85.05 -29.19 -108.77
C ASP A 217 84.62 -28.39 -110.06
N GLY A 218 84.01 -27.19 -109.85
CA GLY A 218 84.53 -25.90 -110.41
C GLY A 218 83.65 -24.89 -111.24
N ASP A 219 83.57 -23.62 -110.74
CA ASP A 219 83.80 -22.28 -111.42
C ASP A 219 82.70 -21.20 -111.75
N ASP A 220 83.09 -19.90 -111.72
CA ASP A 220 82.32 -18.61 -111.58
C ASP A 220 82.82 -17.42 -112.49
N ASP A 221 81.95 -16.46 -112.95
CA ASP A 221 82.32 -15.12 -113.55
C ASP A 221 81.11 -14.13 -113.79
N THR A 222 80.96 -12.98 -113.07
CA THR A 222 79.97 -11.89 -113.36
C THR A 222 80.26 -10.49 -112.71
N VAL A 223 80.88 -9.50 -113.41
CA VAL A 223 81.25 -8.20 -112.76
C VAL A 223 80.70 -6.89 -113.39
N LEU A 224 80.22 -6.83 -114.64
CA LEU A 224 80.01 -5.54 -115.33
C LEU A 224 78.60 -4.88 -115.24
N VAL A 225 77.60 -5.51 -114.60
CA VAL A 225 76.22 -4.98 -114.43
C VAL A 225 76.08 -4.00 -113.23
N SER A 226 77.15 -3.78 -112.47
CA SER A 226 77.11 -3.18 -111.13
C SER A 226 76.82 -1.65 -111.07
N GLY A 227 77.28 -0.84 -112.03
CA GLY A 227 77.32 0.63 -111.88
C GLY A 227 76.00 1.41 -112.02
N LYS A 228 75.12 1.07 -112.97
CA LYS A 228 73.80 1.73 -113.12
C LYS A 228 72.78 1.25 -112.08
N ASN A 229 72.93 -0.01 -111.67
CA ASN A 229 72.19 -0.55 -110.54
C ASN A 229 72.59 0.17 -109.24
N SER A 230 73.84 0.62 -109.11
CA SER A 230 74.33 1.33 -107.92
C SER A 230 73.56 2.62 -107.61
N ALA A 231 73.32 3.52 -108.58
CA ALA A 231 72.66 4.81 -108.31
C ALA A 231 71.15 4.67 -108.06
N GLN A 232 70.48 3.76 -108.77
CA GLN A 232 69.08 3.42 -108.49
C GLN A 232 68.94 2.67 -107.16
N SER A 233 69.91 1.82 -106.83
CA SER A 233 70.00 1.16 -105.52
C SER A 233 70.21 2.17 -104.40
N GLU A 234 71.02 3.21 -104.61
CA GLU A 234 71.29 4.23 -103.59
C GLU A 234 70.03 5.07 -103.28
N LEU A 235 69.24 5.42 -104.30
CA LEU A 235 67.97 6.13 -104.12
C LEU A 235 66.90 5.23 -103.45
N LEU A 236 66.85 3.95 -103.85
CA LEU A 236 66.01 2.95 -103.18
C LEU A 236 66.44 2.71 -101.73
N VAL A 237 67.73 2.76 -101.43
CA VAL A 237 68.26 2.65 -100.07
C VAL A 237 67.84 3.86 -99.24
N GLN A 238 67.93 5.09 -99.77
CA GLN A 238 67.45 6.27 -99.05
C GLN A 238 65.93 6.26 -98.80
N GLU A 239 65.13 5.82 -99.79
CA GLU A 239 63.69 5.69 -99.62
C GLU A 239 63.32 4.56 -98.64
N LEU A 240 64.11 3.47 -98.63
CA LEU A 240 63.99 2.37 -97.67
C LEU A 240 64.41 2.80 -96.26
N GLU A 241 65.46 3.59 -96.10
CA GLU A 241 65.88 4.18 -94.82
C GLU A 241 64.83 5.14 -94.28
N ALA A 242 64.28 6.03 -95.11
CA ALA A 242 63.20 6.94 -94.73
C ALA A 242 61.92 6.18 -94.33
N ALA A 243 61.58 5.11 -95.06
CA ALA A 243 60.48 4.22 -94.71
C ALA A 243 60.75 3.47 -93.39
N GLN A 244 61.98 2.99 -93.15
CA GLN A 244 62.37 2.32 -91.91
C GLN A 244 62.29 3.27 -90.70
N ILE A 245 62.76 4.51 -90.82
CA ILE A 245 62.63 5.50 -89.73
C ILE A 245 61.15 5.76 -89.41
N ARG A 246 60.31 5.87 -90.45
CA ARG A 246 58.87 6.06 -90.26
C ARG A 246 58.22 4.84 -89.62
N ILE A 247 58.56 3.63 -90.06
CA ILE A 247 58.08 2.37 -89.47
C ILE A 247 58.49 2.29 -88.01
N MET A 248 59.75 2.55 -87.68
CA MET A 248 60.25 2.54 -86.30
C MET A 248 59.52 3.54 -85.40
N SER A 249 59.20 4.73 -85.92
CA SER A 249 58.41 5.73 -85.18
C SER A 249 56.95 5.29 -84.96
N LEU A 250 56.35 4.62 -85.95
CA LEU A 250 54.99 4.09 -85.86
C LEU A 250 54.94 2.86 -84.95
N GLU A 251 55.97 2.01 -84.96
CA GLU A 251 56.14 0.88 -84.07
C GLU A 251 56.30 1.33 -82.63
N SER A 252 57.17 2.32 -82.36
CA SER A 252 57.32 2.91 -81.03
C SER A 252 56.02 3.51 -80.51
N ARG A 253 55.27 4.24 -81.35
CA ARG A 253 53.97 4.80 -80.96
C ARG A 253 52.90 3.72 -80.77
N ASN A 254 52.92 2.66 -81.58
CA ASN A 254 52.03 1.50 -81.39
C ASN A 254 52.38 0.73 -80.12
N GLU A 255 53.65 0.60 -79.78
CA GLU A 255 54.11 -0.04 -78.55
C GLU A 255 53.70 0.79 -77.32
N GLU A 256 53.82 2.11 -77.38
CA GLU A 256 53.36 3.01 -76.34
C GLU A 256 51.83 2.95 -76.17
N LEU A 257 51.06 3.05 -77.26
CA LEU A 257 49.61 2.88 -77.24
C LEU A 257 49.19 1.50 -76.77
N ASN A 258 49.90 0.44 -77.15
CA ASN A 258 49.63 -0.90 -76.65
C ASN A 258 49.97 -1.03 -75.16
N SER A 259 51.03 -0.37 -74.67
CA SER A 259 51.36 -0.32 -73.24
C SER A 259 50.28 0.41 -72.43
N GLU A 260 49.68 1.45 -73.00
CA GLU A 260 48.63 2.23 -72.36
C GLU A 260 47.27 1.51 -72.43
N VAL A 261 46.97 0.88 -73.57
CA VAL A 261 45.80 0.00 -73.74
C VAL A 261 45.93 -1.23 -72.85
N THR A 262 47.11 -1.81 -72.67
CA THR A 262 47.31 -2.94 -71.74
C THR A 262 47.27 -2.49 -70.28
N LYS A 263 47.66 -1.27 -69.93
CA LYS A 263 47.42 -0.72 -68.58
C LYS A 263 45.93 -0.46 -68.33
N LEU A 264 45.21 0.09 -69.32
CA LEU A 264 43.78 0.36 -69.23
C LEU A 264 42.91 -0.92 -69.32
N LYS A 265 43.36 -1.93 -70.07
CA LYS A 265 42.76 -3.27 -70.16
C LYS A 265 43.34 -4.25 -69.14
N SER A 266 44.36 -3.88 -68.38
CA SER A 266 44.84 -4.68 -67.27
C SER A 266 43.76 -4.57 -66.21
N ASP A 267 42.87 -5.55 -66.23
CA ASP A 267 41.85 -5.74 -65.22
C ASP A 267 42.47 -5.70 -63.82
N GLU A 268 43.77 -6.04 -63.65
CA GLU A 268 44.48 -5.91 -62.37
C GLU A 268 44.61 -4.47 -61.84
N GLN A 269 44.86 -3.47 -62.69
CA GLN A 269 44.94 -2.07 -62.21
C GLN A 269 43.56 -1.52 -61.88
N GLN A 270 42.54 -1.83 -62.70
CA GLN A 270 41.15 -1.47 -62.39
C GLN A 270 40.64 -2.19 -61.14
N ASP A 271 40.96 -3.48 -60.99
CA ASP A 271 40.63 -4.29 -59.81
C ASP A 271 41.35 -3.75 -58.56
N SER A 272 42.59 -3.27 -58.67
CA SER A 272 43.30 -2.66 -57.54
C SER A 272 42.65 -1.36 -57.06
N ILE A 273 42.24 -0.48 -57.98
CA ILE A 273 41.52 0.76 -57.67
C ILE A 273 40.12 0.45 -57.14
N PHE A 274 39.46 -0.57 -57.69
CA PHE A 274 38.16 -1.03 -57.23
C PHE A 274 38.25 -1.59 -55.80
N GLN A 275 39.26 -2.41 -55.51
CA GLN A 275 39.53 -2.93 -54.16
C GLN A 275 39.85 -1.80 -53.17
N GLU A 276 40.62 -0.79 -53.56
CA GLU A 276 40.89 0.37 -52.70
C GLU A 276 39.60 1.17 -52.40
N LYS A 277 38.73 1.34 -53.40
CA LYS A 277 37.42 1.98 -53.21
C LYS A 277 36.47 1.11 -52.37
N GLU A 278 36.47 -0.20 -52.56
CA GLU A 278 35.63 -1.14 -51.82
C GLU A 278 36.07 -1.23 -50.36
N THR A 279 37.37 -1.27 -50.08
CA THR A 279 37.89 -1.19 -48.71
C THR A 279 37.55 0.13 -48.04
N LYS A 280 37.64 1.25 -48.77
CA LYS A 280 37.22 2.57 -48.25
C LYS A 280 35.72 2.66 -48.02
N LEU A 281 34.90 2.08 -48.91
CA LEU A 281 33.45 1.98 -48.74
C LEU A 281 33.12 1.17 -47.48
N ASN A 282 33.73 -0.01 -47.32
CA ASN A 282 33.55 -0.87 -46.15
C ASN A 282 33.99 -0.18 -44.85
N GLN A 283 35.07 0.60 -44.88
CA GLN A 283 35.49 1.41 -43.74
C GLN A 283 34.44 2.47 -43.38
N LEU A 284 33.96 3.23 -44.37
CA LEU A 284 32.91 4.25 -44.17
C LEU A 284 31.58 3.65 -43.73
N GLU A 285 31.19 2.48 -44.24
CA GLU A 285 30.00 1.75 -43.80
C GLU A 285 30.16 1.27 -42.36
N SER A 286 31.33 0.75 -41.98
CA SER A 286 31.62 0.35 -40.61
C SER A 286 31.64 1.54 -39.64
N GLU A 287 32.14 2.70 -40.08
CA GLU A 287 32.14 3.93 -39.31
C GLU A 287 30.72 4.48 -39.13
N ASN A 288 29.92 4.50 -40.21
CA ASN A 288 28.51 4.86 -40.13
C ASN A 288 27.73 3.93 -39.20
N ALA A 289 27.97 2.62 -39.27
CA ALA A 289 27.34 1.66 -38.36
C ALA A 289 27.68 1.97 -36.89
N LYS A 290 28.96 2.26 -36.60
CA LYS A 290 29.39 2.66 -35.25
C LYS A 290 28.76 3.98 -34.80
N LEU A 291 28.70 4.98 -35.67
CA LEU A 291 28.07 6.26 -35.37
C LEU A 291 26.57 6.11 -35.10
N VAL A 292 25.88 5.25 -35.86
CA VAL A 292 24.47 4.93 -35.62
C VAL A 292 24.29 4.26 -34.27
N THR A 293 25.12 3.26 -33.91
CA THR A 293 25.03 2.61 -32.60
C THR A 293 25.31 3.59 -31.46
N CYS A 294 26.31 4.46 -31.57
CA CYS A 294 26.58 5.48 -30.55
C CYS A 294 25.43 6.49 -30.43
N LEU A 295 24.83 6.90 -31.55
CA LEU A 295 23.64 7.77 -31.53
C LEU A 295 22.42 7.09 -30.91
N GLU A 296 22.24 5.79 -31.11
CA GLU A 296 21.16 5.03 -30.47
C GLU A 296 21.38 4.88 -28.96
N GLU A 297 22.61 4.63 -28.53
CA GLU A 297 22.98 4.59 -27.11
C GLU A 297 22.77 5.94 -26.43
N GLU A 298 23.20 7.04 -27.04
CA GLU A 298 22.97 8.41 -26.55
C GLU A 298 21.47 8.77 -26.53
N ARG A 299 20.70 8.36 -27.54
CA ARG A 299 19.24 8.55 -27.52
C ARG A 299 18.57 7.76 -26.41
N LYS A 300 19.06 6.55 -26.13
CA LYS A 300 18.56 5.70 -25.05
C LYS A 300 18.89 6.32 -23.69
N SER A 301 20.13 6.76 -23.46
CA SER A 301 20.55 7.41 -22.22
C SER A 301 19.77 8.73 -21.99
N LEU A 302 19.55 9.53 -23.04
CA LEU A 302 18.74 10.75 -22.98
C LEU A 302 17.27 10.44 -22.64
N LYS A 303 16.72 9.35 -23.20
CA LYS A 303 15.35 8.92 -22.88
C LYS A 303 15.23 8.45 -21.43
N GLU A 304 16.19 7.68 -20.95
CA GLU A 304 16.24 7.21 -19.55
C GLU A 304 16.37 8.40 -18.58
N THR A 305 17.26 9.35 -18.84
CA THR A 305 17.41 10.56 -18.03
C THR A 305 16.18 11.47 -18.08
N SER A 306 15.53 11.60 -19.24
CA SER A 306 14.25 12.31 -19.36
C SER A 306 13.15 11.64 -18.53
N GLN A 307 13.10 10.30 -18.54
CA GLN A 307 12.13 9.53 -17.77
C GLN A 307 12.38 9.64 -16.26
N THR A 308 13.64 9.61 -15.80
CA THR A 308 13.99 9.81 -14.39
C THR A 308 13.72 11.23 -13.92
N LEU A 309 14.01 12.25 -14.73
CA LEU A 309 13.65 13.63 -14.42
C LEU A 309 12.12 13.80 -14.36
N SER A 310 11.37 13.17 -15.28
CA SER A 310 9.91 13.19 -15.25
C SER A 310 9.34 12.52 -14.00
N SER A 311 9.91 11.40 -13.55
CA SER A 311 9.47 10.73 -12.32
C SER A 311 9.81 11.54 -11.07
N GLN A 312 11.00 12.14 -11.01
CA GLN A 312 11.40 13.05 -9.93
C GLN A 312 10.52 14.32 -9.88
N LEU A 313 10.16 14.87 -11.04
CA LEU A 313 9.25 16.01 -11.12
C LEU A 313 7.87 15.64 -10.58
N LYS A 314 7.36 14.45 -10.93
CA LYS A 314 6.08 13.94 -10.40
C LYS A 314 6.14 13.71 -8.90
N SER A 315 7.21 13.12 -8.36
CA SER A 315 7.33 12.90 -6.92
C SER A 315 7.42 14.23 -6.16
N SER A 316 8.20 15.20 -6.64
CA SER A 316 8.31 16.53 -6.05
C SER A 316 6.98 17.31 -6.13
N ALA A 317 6.22 17.15 -7.22
CA ALA A 317 4.89 17.73 -7.34
C ALA A 317 3.90 17.13 -6.32
N LEU A 318 3.95 15.81 -6.10
CA LEU A 318 3.14 15.14 -5.07
C LEU A 318 3.52 15.59 -3.66
N GLU A 319 4.81 15.70 -3.36
CA GLU A 319 5.30 16.20 -2.07
C GLU A 319 4.89 17.66 -1.81
N THR A 320 4.94 18.49 -2.85
CA THR A 320 4.44 19.87 -2.78
C THR A 320 2.93 19.91 -2.53
N GLN A 321 2.17 18.99 -3.12
CA GLN A 321 0.73 18.86 -2.88
C GLN A 321 0.44 18.45 -1.43
N THR A 322 1.21 17.52 -0.86
CA THR A 322 1.06 17.12 0.55
C THR A 322 1.42 18.25 1.50
N TYR A 323 2.51 18.99 1.25
CA TYR A 323 2.83 20.16 2.06
C TYR A 323 1.77 21.26 1.96
N LYS A 324 1.16 21.46 0.79
CA LYS A 324 0.03 22.39 0.63
C LYS A 324 -1.19 21.96 1.45
N SER A 325 -1.55 20.68 1.43
CA SER A 325 -2.68 20.18 2.21
C SER A 325 -2.40 20.25 3.71
N GLU A 326 -1.19 19.91 4.15
CA GLU A 326 -0.74 20.07 5.54
C GLU A 326 -0.80 21.54 5.99
N LEU A 327 -0.29 22.47 5.17
CA LEU A 327 -0.41 23.90 5.42
C LEU A 327 -1.87 24.35 5.52
N GLU A 328 -2.76 23.81 4.68
CA GLU A 328 -4.18 24.10 4.78
C GLU A 328 -4.78 23.57 6.09
N THR A 329 -4.41 22.35 6.52
CA THR A 329 -4.84 21.83 7.82
C THR A 329 -4.30 22.66 8.99
N LEU A 330 -3.05 23.11 8.91
CA LEU A 330 -2.43 23.98 9.92
C LEU A 330 -3.10 25.35 9.95
N ARG A 331 -3.44 25.92 8.79
CA ARG A 331 -4.22 27.16 8.68
C ARG A 331 -5.60 26.98 9.32
N ARG A 332 -6.31 25.89 9.03
CA ARG A 332 -7.60 25.57 9.66
C ARG A 332 -7.49 25.39 11.17
N LYS A 333 -6.41 24.76 11.66
CA LYS A 333 -6.13 24.66 13.10
C LYS A 333 -5.87 26.05 13.70
N LEU A 334 -5.06 26.88 13.05
CA LEU A 334 -4.76 28.24 13.51
C LEU A 334 -6.02 29.11 13.57
N THR A 335 -6.91 29.02 12.58
CA THR A 335 -8.21 29.72 12.62
C THR A 335 -9.08 29.18 13.75
N ASN A 336 -9.09 27.87 14.01
CA ASN A 336 -9.84 27.32 15.14
C ASN A 336 -9.29 27.79 16.50
N TYR A 337 -7.99 28.10 16.58
CA TYR A 337 -7.35 28.63 17.80
C TYR A 337 -7.31 30.16 17.86
N SER A 338 -7.87 30.90 16.89
CA SER A 338 -7.82 32.36 16.90
C SER A 338 -8.54 32.99 18.09
N ASP A 339 -9.55 32.31 18.64
CA ASP A 339 -10.31 32.77 19.80
C ASP A 339 -9.64 32.40 21.14
N TYR A 340 -8.47 31.75 21.13
CA TYR A 340 -7.75 31.39 22.35
C TYR A 340 -7.41 32.61 23.23
N GLU A 341 -6.97 33.72 22.64
CA GLU A 341 -6.68 34.95 23.39
C GLU A 341 -7.96 35.56 24.01
N LYS A 342 -9.10 35.49 23.32
CA LYS A 342 -10.38 35.94 23.88
C LYS A 342 -10.81 35.06 25.05
N ILE A 343 -10.76 33.74 24.89
CA ILE A 343 -11.07 32.77 25.96
C ILE A 343 -10.12 32.96 27.15
N LYS A 344 -8.84 33.21 26.90
CA LYS A 344 -7.84 33.49 27.94
C LYS A 344 -8.15 34.80 28.67
N GLN A 345 -8.55 35.84 27.95
CA GLN A 345 -8.97 37.12 28.56
C GLN A 345 -10.25 36.96 29.37
N GLU A 346 -11.26 36.26 28.85
CA GLU A 346 -12.50 35.96 29.56
C GLU A 346 -12.25 35.10 30.81
N LEU A 347 -11.39 34.08 30.70
CA LEU A 347 -10.99 33.24 31.83
C LEU A 347 -10.20 34.04 32.86
N ASN A 348 -9.32 34.93 32.44
CA ASN A 348 -8.58 35.80 33.35
C ASN A 348 -9.53 36.80 34.02
N ALA A 349 -10.49 37.37 33.30
CA ALA A 349 -11.54 38.21 33.87
C ALA A 349 -12.39 37.43 34.89
N MET A 350 -12.80 36.20 34.58
CA MET A 350 -13.48 35.31 35.53
C MET A 350 -12.60 35.02 36.75
N LYS A 351 -11.32 34.74 36.56
CA LYS A 351 -10.36 34.52 37.65
C LYS A 351 -10.21 35.79 38.51
N LYS A 352 -10.14 36.97 37.89
CA LYS A 352 -10.09 38.25 38.62
C LYS A 352 -11.36 38.48 39.46
N ILE A 353 -12.53 38.14 38.92
CA ILE A 353 -13.83 38.26 39.60
C ILE A 353 -13.98 37.20 40.71
N GLU A 354 -13.61 35.95 40.45
CA GLU A 354 -13.77 34.82 41.37
C GLU A 354 -12.77 34.87 42.54
N PHE A 355 -11.55 35.34 42.27
CA PHE A 355 -10.50 35.46 43.29
C PHE A 355 -10.40 36.86 43.90
N GLY A 356 -11.19 37.83 43.42
CA GLY A 356 -11.24 39.18 43.97
C GLY A 356 -9.88 39.84 44.03
N THR A 357 -9.11 39.81 42.93
CA THR A 357 -7.89 40.63 42.86
C THR A 357 -8.35 42.08 42.78
N SER A 358 -8.31 42.76 43.92
CA SER A 358 -8.54 44.19 43.99
C SER A 358 -7.51 44.88 43.10
N ASP A 359 -8.03 45.85 42.37
CA ASP A 359 -7.42 46.74 41.40
C ASP A 359 -6.32 47.61 42.07
N ASP A 360 -5.19 47.03 42.47
CA ASP A 360 -4.15 47.81 43.18
C ASP A 360 -2.71 47.38 42.89
N SER A 361 -2.47 46.91 41.66
CA SER A 361 -1.10 46.79 41.16
C SER A 361 -1.06 46.98 39.66
N ASP A 362 -1.44 48.19 39.23
CA ASP A 362 -0.87 48.81 38.04
C ASP A 362 0.59 49.13 38.34
N ASN A 363 1.46 48.14 38.15
CA ASN A 363 2.85 48.39 37.81
C ASN A 363 3.28 47.31 36.84
N GLU A 364 3.38 47.72 35.58
CA GLU A 364 4.10 47.02 34.53
C GLU A 364 5.49 46.62 35.08
N ASN A 365 5.72 45.32 35.25
CA ASN A 365 6.98 44.63 34.99
C ASN A 365 6.80 43.13 35.23
N ASP A 366 6.75 42.40 34.12
CA ASP A 366 7.44 41.13 33.87
C ASP A 366 7.92 40.34 35.10
N ASP A 367 7.06 39.46 35.64
CA ASP A 367 7.45 38.12 36.14
C ASP A 367 6.21 37.32 36.54
N GLY A 368 5.88 36.28 35.77
CA GLY A 368 4.73 35.41 36.01
C GLY A 368 4.81 34.55 37.29
N ASP A 369 5.96 34.55 37.97
CA ASP A 369 6.18 33.79 39.21
C ASP A 369 5.58 34.49 40.44
N ASP A 370 5.61 35.83 40.48
CA ASP A 370 5.10 36.60 41.63
C ASP A 370 3.56 36.64 41.71
N SER A 371 2.86 36.43 40.60
CA SER A 371 1.40 36.27 40.59
C SER A 371 0.95 34.95 41.22
N ILE A 372 1.73 33.88 41.03
CA ILE A 372 1.41 32.56 41.59
C ILE A 372 1.78 32.54 43.08
N THR A 373 2.94 33.06 43.45
CA THR A 373 3.38 33.12 44.86
C THR A 373 2.45 34.02 45.69
N SER A 374 2.03 35.18 45.17
CA SER A 374 1.07 36.06 45.82
C SER A 374 -0.32 35.41 45.94
N SER A 375 -0.81 34.74 44.89
CA SER A 375 -2.07 33.99 44.93
C SER A 375 -2.01 32.83 45.93
N LEU A 376 -0.88 32.12 46.02
CA LEU A 376 -0.68 31.02 46.96
C LEU A 376 -0.61 31.54 48.41
N LYS A 377 0.06 32.67 48.63
CA LYS A 377 0.14 33.34 49.94
C LYS A 377 -1.25 33.81 50.40
N HIS A 378 -2.05 34.37 49.50
CA HIS A 378 -3.41 34.81 49.82
C HIS A 378 -4.36 33.63 50.09
N ALA A 379 -4.23 32.54 49.32
CA ALA A 379 -4.95 31.30 49.59
C ALA A 379 -4.57 30.69 50.95
N ASN A 380 -3.28 30.69 51.30
CA ASN A 380 -2.80 30.26 52.61
C ASN A 380 -3.36 31.14 53.74
N GLN A 381 -3.36 32.46 53.56
CA GLN A 381 -3.90 33.39 54.55
C GLN A 381 -5.43 33.24 54.72
N LYS A 382 -6.16 32.98 53.63
CA LYS A 382 -7.61 32.69 53.67
C LYS A 382 -7.90 31.34 54.32
N LEU A 383 -7.12 30.31 54.03
CA LEU A 383 -7.22 29.00 54.69
C LEU A 383 -6.91 29.10 56.18
N GLN A 384 -5.89 29.87 56.55
CA GLN A 384 -5.54 30.11 57.94
C GLN A 384 -6.64 30.86 58.69
N ASN A 385 -7.24 31.88 58.07
CA ASN A 385 -8.40 32.58 58.62
C ASN A 385 -9.63 31.67 58.75
N ASN A 386 -9.91 30.82 57.77
CA ASN A 386 -11.00 29.85 57.85
C ASN A 386 -10.75 28.79 58.92
N LEU A 387 -9.51 28.35 59.09
CA LEU A 387 -9.11 27.40 60.12
C LEU A 387 -9.24 28.03 61.52
N VAL A 388 -8.87 29.30 61.68
CA VAL A 388 -9.11 30.06 62.92
C VAL A 388 -10.61 30.17 63.21
N LYS A 389 -11.43 30.55 62.21
CA LYS A 389 -12.90 30.63 62.37
C LYS A 389 -13.50 29.27 62.77
N ALA A 390 -13.17 28.21 62.05
CA ALA A 390 -13.62 26.85 62.36
C ALA A 390 -13.19 26.40 63.76
N ASN A 391 -11.97 26.73 64.20
CA ASN A 391 -11.52 26.44 65.56
C ASN A 391 -12.27 27.25 66.62
N THR A 392 -12.58 28.52 66.36
CA THR A 392 -13.40 29.33 67.29
C THR A 392 -14.83 28.81 67.39
N GLU A 393 -15.45 28.41 66.28
CA GLU A 393 -16.79 27.81 66.27
C GLU A 393 -16.79 26.46 66.97
N LYS A 394 -15.79 25.61 66.70
CA LYS A 394 -15.61 24.32 67.40
C LYS A 394 -15.50 24.53 68.92
N ASN A 395 -14.71 25.51 69.36
CA ASN A 395 -14.56 25.82 70.78
C ASN A 395 -15.87 26.35 71.39
N LYS A 396 -16.62 27.17 70.65
CA LYS A 396 -17.95 27.64 71.07
C LYS A 396 -18.92 26.48 71.28
N TYR A 397 -19.06 25.59 70.28
CA TYR A 397 -19.94 24.42 70.38
C TYR A 397 -19.49 23.43 71.46
N MET A 398 -18.18 23.29 71.66
CA MET A 398 -17.63 22.44 72.73
C MET A 398 -17.97 23.00 74.12
N ASN A 399 -17.86 24.32 74.31
CA ASN A 399 -18.27 24.98 75.54
C ASN A 399 -19.78 24.86 75.76
N GLU A 400 -20.60 25.09 74.74
CA GLU A 400 -22.06 24.89 74.81
C GLU A 400 -22.40 23.44 75.21
N THR A 401 -21.78 22.46 74.56
CA THR A 401 -21.96 21.04 74.88
C THR A 401 -21.56 20.73 76.33
N GLN A 402 -20.48 21.33 76.82
CA GLN A 402 -20.04 21.14 78.20
C GLN A 402 -21.00 21.79 79.20
N THR A 403 -21.56 22.97 78.89
CA THR A 403 -22.58 23.61 79.73
C THR A 403 -23.89 22.82 79.75
N LEU A 404 -24.31 22.31 78.60
CA LEU A 404 -25.48 21.43 78.48
C LEU A 404 -25.28 20.14 79.29
N LYS A 405 -24.12 19.48 79.18
CA LYS A 405 -23.79 18.31 80.02
C LYS A 405 -23.87 18.61 81.50
N LYS A 406 -23.29 19.73 81.97
CA LYS A 406 -23.41 20.17 83.37
C LYS A 406 -24.85 20.43 83.79
N SER A 407 -25.66 21.02 82.92
CA SER A 407 -27.09 21.25 83.20
C SER A 407 -27.87 19.94 83.30
N ILE A 408 -27.54 18.95 82.46
CA ILE A 408 -28.13 17.61 82.49
C ILE A 408 -27.73 16.89 83.78
N GLU A 409 -26.47 16.94 84.20
CA GLU A 409 -26.02 16.38 85.48
C GLU A 409 -26.72 17.07 86.67
N ALA A 410 -26.89 18.39 86.63
CA ALA A 410 -27.65 19.12 87.64
C ALA A 410 -29.12 18.71 87.68
N LEU A 411 -29.76 18.47 86.52
CA LEU A 411 -31.12 17.96 86.45
C LEU A 411 -31.21 16.52 86.94
N TYR A 412 -30.26 15.64 86.60
CA TYR A 412 -30.21 14.27 87.11
C TYR A 412 -30.07 14.23 88.63
N SER A 413 -29.18 15.05 89.22
CA SER A 413 -29.08 15.14 90.67
C SER A 413 -30.35 15.70 91.32
N LYS A 414 -31.04 16.66 90.66
CA LYS A 414 -32.34 17.16 91.13
C LYS A 414 -33.43 16.08 91.05
N ILE A 415 -33.47 15.29 89.98
CA ILE A 415 -34.38 14.15 89.85
C ILE A 415 -34.10 13.14 90.96
N GLN A 416 -32.85 12.77 91.18
CA GLN A 416 -32.48 11.84 92.25
C GLN A 416 -32.87 12.37 93.65
N ASN A 417 -32.72 13.68 93.88
CA ASN A 417 -33.19 14.32 95.12
C ASN A 417 -34.73 14.29 95.24
N LEU A 418 -35.45 14.48 94.13
CA LEU A 418 -36.91 14.38 94.11
C LEU A 418 -37.37 12.94 94.27
N GLU A 419 -36.70 11.97 93.67
CA GLU A 419 -36.99 10.54 93.84
C GLU A 419 -36.74 10.10 95.27
N THR A 420 -35.64 10.52 95.90
CA THR A 420 -35.38 10.23 97.32
C THR A 420 -36.35 10.95 98.25
N LEU A 421 -36.78 12.17 97.91
CA LEU A 421 -37.81 12.88 98.66
C LEU A 421 -39.18 12.21 98.49
N ASN A 422 -39.54 11.81 97.27
CA ASN A 422 -40.77 11.06 97.00
C ASN A 422 -40.74 9.71 97.71
N ALA A 423 -39.63 8.97 97.68
CA ALA A 423 -39.50 7.72 98.43
C ALA A 423 -39.64 7.94 99.95
N LYS A 424 -39.15 9.07 100.48
CA LYS A 424 -39.39 9.46 101.88
C LYS A 424 -40.85 9.82 102.14
N LEU A 425 -41.48 10.57 101.24
CA LEU A 425 -42.90 10.92 101.33
C LEU A 425 -43.78 9.69 101.19
N GLU A 426 -43.47 8.75 100.31
CA GLU A 426 -44.13 7.46 100.16
C GLU A 426 -43.95 6.62 101.43
N ALA A 427 -42.74 6.54 102.00
CA ALA A 427 -42.51 5.84 103.26
C ALA A 427 -43.21 6.52 104.45
N ASP A 428 -43.35 7.84 104.45
CA ASP A 428 -44.09 8.57 105.48
C ASP A 428 -45.61 8.46 105.27
N ILE A 429 -46.09 8.40 104.02
CA ILE A 429 -47.48 8.05 103.69
C ILE A 429 -47.75 6.61 104.09
N GLU A 430 -46.86 5.66 103.87
CA GLU A 430 -46.99 4.26 104.29
C GLU A 430 -47.09 4.18 105.83
N LYS A 431 -46.30 4.94 106.58
CA LYS A 431 -46.48 5.04 108.04
C LYS A 431 -47.82 5.67 108.43
N VAL A 432 -48.30 6.67 107.69
CA VAL A 432 -49.63 7.25 107.93
C VAL A 432 -50.71 6.25 107.56
N GLU A 433 -50.57 5.50 106.48
CA GLU A 433 -51.49 4.47 106.00
C GLU A 433 -51.49 3.28 106.97
N ASP A 434 -50.36 2.88 107.56
CA ASP A 434 -50.29 1.90 108.66
C ASP A 434 -51.04 2.40 109.91
N VAL A 435 -50.91 3.68 110.25
CA VAL A 435 -51.72 4.29 111.33
C VAL A 435 -53.20 4.35 110.94
N THR A 436 -53.52 4.61 109.67
CA THR A 436 -54.92 4.70 109.17
C THR A 436 -55.56 3.31 109.03
N ASN A 437 -54.79 2.29 108.66
CA ASN A 437 -55.18 0.89 108.57
C ASN A 437 -55.33 0.25 109.96
N GLN A 438 -54.57 0.69 110.97
CA GLN A 438 -54.85 0.36 112.38
C GLN A 438 -56.20 0.94 112.88
N PHE A 439 -56.73 2.02 112.28
CA PHE A 439 -58.09 2.51 112.54
C PHE A 439 -59.16 1.86 111.66
N SER A 440 -58.79 1.33 110.48
CA SER A 440 -59.71 0.70 109.51
C SER A 440 -59.99 -0.79 109.76
N ASP A 441 -59.17 -1.48 110.54
CA ASP A 441 -59.32 -2.92 110.89
C ASP A 441 -60.50 -3.24 111.85
N THR A 442 -61.40 -2.27 112.10
CA THR A 442 -62.64 -2.49 112.88
C THR A 442 -63.95 -2.43 112.07
N GLN A 443 -63.92 -2.16 110.76
CA GLN A 443 -65.15 -2.15 109.95
C GLN A 443 -64.97 -2.74 108.54
N SER A 444 -65.46 -3.98 108.40
CA SER A 444 -66.08 -4.58 107.21
C SER A 444 -65.13 -5.04 106.08
N MET A 445 -64.88 -6.33 105.87
CA MET A 445 -65.79 -7.39 105.38
C MET A 445 -66.70 -6.94 104.22
N MET A 446 -66.35 -7.28 102.97
CA MET A 446 -67.20 -8.05 102.02
C MET A 446 -66.69 -7.98 100.56
N SER A 447 -66.41 -9.17 99.99
CA SER A 447 -66.42 -9.62 98.56
C SER A 447 -65.87 -8.73 97.43
N GLY A 448 -65.14 -9.22 96.42
CA GLY A 448 -64.94 -10.58 95.92
C GLY A 448 -64.79 -10.55 94.38
N ALA A 449 -64.04 -11.52 93.84
CA ALA A 449 -63.83 -11.86 92.42
C ALA A 449 -62.63 -11.22 91.68
N THR A 450 -61.92 -12.09 90.95
CA THR A 450 -60.55 -11.93 90.44
C THR A 450 -60.43 -12.60 89.05
N ARG A 451 -59.32 -12.35 88.35
CA ARG A 451 -58.63 -13.19 87.32
C ARG A 451 -59.07 -13.09 85.83
N GLN A 452 -58.22 -13.09 84.77
CA GLN A 452 -56.75 -13.09 84.51
C GLN A 452 -56.48 -12.63 83.04
N ILE A 453 -55.26 -12.26 82.57
CA ILE A 453 -54.18 -13.04 81.89
C ILE A 453 -53.47 -12.00 80.98
N SER A 454 -52.21 -12.03 80.52
CA SER A 454 -50.88 -12.52 80.91
C SER A 454 -49.92 -12.20 79.72
N ASN A 455 -48.62 -12.01 80.01
CA ASN A 455 -47.43 -12.12 79.12
C ASN A 455 -47.16 -11.05 78.03
N ARG A 456 -45.92 -10.68 77.63
CA ARG A 456 -44.49 -10.81 78.03
C ARG A 456 -43.70 -9.97 76.96
N HIS A 457 -42.78 -9.04 77.27
CA HIS A 457 -41.30 -9.18 77.31
C HIS A 457 -40.68 -10.01 76.14
N ALA A 458 -39.56 -9.70 75.46
CA ALA A 458 -38.48 -8.73 75.64
C ALA A 458 -37.46 -8.76 74.44
N THR A 459 -36.60 -7.73 74.35
CA THR A 459 -35.13 -7.69 74.04
C THR A 459 -34.51 -7.88 72.63
N ASN A 460 -33.88 -6.78 72.17
CA ASN A 460 -32.48 -6.51 71.74
C ASN A 460 -31.71 -7.20 70.58
N GLU A 461 -31.31 -6.33 69.63
CA GLU A 461 -29.98 -6.07 68.99
C GLU A 461 -29.07 -7.19 68.43
N LYS A 462 -28.68 -7.09 67.13
CA LYS A 462 -27.31 -6.74 66.60
C LYS A 462 -27.10 -7.11 65.10
N LEU A 463 -26.48 -6.16 64.37
CA LEU A 463 -25.43 -6.24 63.31
C LEU A 463 -25.62 -7.05 61.99
N SER A 464 -25.25 -6.39 60.89
CA SER A 464 -25.11 -6.74 59.44
C SER A 464 -24.06 -7.85 59.11
N PRO A 465 -23.79 -8.35 57.86
CA PRO A 465 -24.17 -7.91 56.48
C PRO A 465 -24.42 -9.01 55.37
N THR A 466 -24.89 -8.57 54.19
CA THR A 466 -24.78 -9.16 52.81
C THR A 466 -25.45 -10.48 52.37
N SER A 467 -26.16 -10.39 51.22
CA SER A 467 -26.32 -11.37 50.12
C SER A 467 -27.65 -12.11 49.94
N SER A 468 -27.95 -12.37 48.65
CA SER A 468 -28.97 -13.26 48.06
C SER A 468 -30.34 -12.63 47.74
N ILE A 469 -30.58 -12.10 46.53
CA ILE A 469 -30.94 -12.81 45.26
C ILE A 469 -32.44 -13.15 45.19
N ILE A 470 -33.10 -12.45 44.24
CA ILE A 470 -34.26 -12.85 43.42
C ILE A 470 -35.63 -12.96 44.11
N GLY A 471 -36.56 -12.10 43.66
CA GLY A 471 -38.00 -12.24 43.87
C GLY A 471 -38.79 -10.95 43.60
N ILE A 472 -39.08 -10.66 42.34
CA ILE A 472 -40.19 -9.79 41.88
C ILE A 472 -41.48 -10.66 41.95
N PRO A 473 -42.72 -10.21 42.24
CA PRO A 473 -43.40 -8.92 42.00
C PRO A 473 -44.03 -8.35 43.31
N GLU A 474 -44.65 -7.18 43.44
CA GLU A 474 -45.78 -6.58 42.70
C GLU A 474 -46.12 -5.26 43.41
N GLU A 475 -46.48 -4.25 42.60
CA GLU A 475 -47.37 -3.09 42.83
C GLU A 475 -47.49 -2.30 44.16
N LYS A 476 -47.60 -0.98 43.93
CA LYS A 476 -48.38 0.08 44.61
C LYS A 476 -47.68 1.06 45.57
N GLU A 477 -47.71 2.30 45.08
CA GLU A 477 -47.95 3.57 45.78
C GLU A 477 -46.88 4.10 46.74
N LEU A 478 -46.20 5.18 46.32
CA LEU A 478 -46.49 6.51 46.86
C LEU A 478 -45.81 7.60 46.02
N ASP A 479 -46.62 8.44 45.37
CA ASP A 479 -46.26 9.84 45.15
C ASP A 479 -45.94 10.49 46.50
N THR A 480 -44.84 11.23 46.60
CA THR A 480 -44.71 12.54 47.29
C THR A 480 -43.22 12.90 47.41
N PHE A 481 -42.69 13.68 46.45
CA PHE A 481 -41.90 14.87 46.76
C PHE A 481 -41.67 15.70 45.48
N SER A 482 -42.70 16.43 45.08
CA SER A 482 -42.55 17.60 44.22
C SER A 482 -41.93 18.72 45.04
N GLY A 483 -40.61 18.91 44.91
CA GLY A 483 -39.88 20.07 45.38
C GLY A 483 -39.06 20.66 44.23
N ASN A 484 -39.48 21.83 43.75
CA ASN A 484 -38.81 22.65 42.75
C ASN A 484 -37.28 22.64 42.85
N PHE A 485 -36.62 22.05 41.84
CA PHE A 485 -35.23 22.35 41.49
C PHE A 485 -35.12 22.50 39.96
N ASN A 486 -35.70 23.58 39.44
CA ASN A 486 -35.32 24.14 38.15
C ASN A 486 -33.97 24.86 38.34
N GLY A 487 -32.87 24.26 37.91
CA GLY A 487 -31.58 24.97 37.93
C GLY A 487 -30.29 24.17 37.74
N SER A 488 -30.31 22.84 37.67
CA SER A 488 -29.10 22.06 37.37
C SER A 488 -29.43 20.96 36.36
N PRO A 489 -28.84 20.96 35.14
CA PRO A 489 -29.03 19.87 34.20
C PRO A 489 -28.49 18.62 34.89
N SER A 490 -29.34 17.60 35.03
CA SER A 490 -28.93 16.36 35.68
C SER A 490 -27.68 15.84 34.96
N ILE A 491 -26.62 15.60 35.72
CA ILE A 491 -25.33 15.18 35.17
C ILE A 491 -25.40 13.80 34.52
N LEU A 492 -26.41 13.00 34.87
CA LEU A 492 -26.66 11.67 34.33
C LEU A 492 -26.87 11.62 32.81
N PRO A 493 -27.81 12.38 32.20
CA PRO A 493 -28.00 12.41 30.74
C PRO A 493 -26.77 12.90 29.96
N ILE A 494 -25.91 13.71 30.57
CA ILE A 494 -24.65 14.15 29.96
C ILE A 494 -23.63 13.00 30.03
N VAL A 495 -23.52 12.32 31.17
CA VAL A 495 -22.64 11.16 31.35
C VAL A 495 -23.08 9.97 30.49
N THR A 496 -24.38 9.74 30.30
CA THR A 496 -24.86 8.68 29.38
C THR A 496 -24.53 9.01 27.94
N LYS A 497 -24.74 10.24 27.48
CA LYS A 497 -24.33 10.68 26.13
C LYS A 497 -22.81 10.57 25.92
N GLN A 498 -22.01 10.94 26.92
CA GLN A 498 -20.55 10.79 26.85
C GLN A 498 -20.16 9.31 26.78
N ARG A 499 -20.72 8.46 27.64
CA ARG A 499 -20.51 7.00 27.61
C ARG A 499 -20.88 6.39 26.27
N ASP A 500 -22.00 6.80 25.69
CA ASP A 500 -22.48 6.27 24.41
C ASP A 500 -21.60 6.76 23.24
N ARG A 501 -21.09 7.99 23.30
CA ARG A 501 -20.06 8.49 22.38
C ARG A 501 -18.74 7.73 22.52
N PHE A 502 -18.31 7.41 23.74
CA PHE A 502 -17.12 6.58 23.97
C PHE A 502 -17.32 5.16 23.45
N ARG A 503 -18.49 4.53 23.67
CA ARG A 503 -18.81 3.22 23.09
C ARG A 503 -18.79 3.25 21.56
N SER A 504 -19.41 4.26 20.95
CA SER A 504 -19.42 4.43 19.50
C SER A 504 -18.00 4.59 18.95
N ARG A 505 -17.17 5.43 19.59
CA ARG A 505 -15.76 5.59 19.21
C ARG A 505 -14.94 4.31 19.42
N ASN A 506 -15.19 3.56 20.49
CA ASN A 506 -14.48 2.32 20.76
C ASN A 506 -14.85 1.23 19.74
N LEU A 507 -16.13 1.14 19.38
CA LEU A 507 -16.60 0.22 18.34
C LEU A 507 -16.02 0.59 16.96
N GLU A 508 -15.92 1.89 16.66
CA GLU A 508 -15.26 2.35 15.43
C GLU A 508 -13.76 2.05 15.41
N LEU A 509 -13.05 2.26 16.52
CA LEU A 509 -11.64 1.87 16.65
C LEU A 509 -11.46 0.35 16.52
N GLU A 510 -12.35 -0.46 17.09
CA GLU A 510 -12.33 -1.90 16.92
C GLU A 510 -12.56 -2.32 15.46
N ARG A 511 -13.43 -1.63 14.71
CA ARG A 511 -13.60 -1.87 13.27
C ARG A 511 -12.35 -1.51 12.49
N GLN A 512 -11.72 -0.37 12.78
CA GLN A 512 -10.49 0.05 12.12
C GLN A 512 -9.33 -0.91 12.41
N ILE A 513 -9.21 -1.41 13.64
CA ILE A 513 -8.23 -2.45 14.00
C ILE A 513 -8.51 -3.75 13.23
N LYS A 514 -9.77 -4.19 13.15
CA LYS A 514 -10.15 -5.37 12.36
C LYS A 514 -9.82 -5.20 10.88
N HIS A 515 -10.11 -4.03 10.31
CA HIS A 515 -9.78 -3.70 8.92
C HIS A 515 -8.26 -3.71 8.68
N CYS A 516 -7.49 -3.02 9.52
CA CYS A 516 -6.02 -3.00 9.43
C CYS A 516 -5.42 -4.41 9.55
N ASN A 517 -5.97 -5.25 10.43
CA ASN A 517 -5.52 -6.64 10.56
C ASN A 517 -5.85 -7.48 9.32
N GLN A 518 -7.03 -7.29 8.71
CA GLN A 518 -7.41 -7.96 7.45
C GLN A 518 -6.53 -7.51 6.28
N GLU A 519 -6.19 -6.23 6.23
CA GLU A 519 -5.28 -5.69 5.21
C GLU A 519 -3.85 -6.22 5.42
N GLN A 520 -3.39 -6.30 6.67
CA GLN A 520 -2.09 -6.90 7.00
C GLN A 520 -2.04 -8.39 6.62
N THR A 521 -3.11 -9.16 6.82
CA THR A 521 -3.13 -10.57 6.39
C THR A 521 -3.16 -10.68 4.86
N LYS A 522 -3.92 -9.84 4.17
CA LYS A 522 -3.93 -9.78 2.69
C LYS A 522 -2.56 -9.46 2.12
N LEU A 523 -1.89 -8.42 2.65
CA LEU A 523 -0.52 -8.05 2.25
C LEU A 523 0.48 -9.16 2.54
N LYS A 524 0.37 -9.84 3.69
CA LYS A 524 1.24 -11.00 4.01
C LYS A 524 1.05 -12.15 3.02
N VAL A 525 -0.17 -12.42 2.58
CA VAL A 525 -0.45 -13.44 1.56
C VAL A 525 0.13 -13.02 0.21
N GLN A 526 -0.08 -11.77 -0.22
CA GLN A 526 0.48 -11.25 -1.47
C GLN A 526 2.01 -11.26 -1.48
N VAL A 527 2.66 -10.90 -0.36
CA VAL A 527 4.13 -11.00 -0.24
C VAL A 527 4.60 -12.45 -0.38
N LYS A 528 3.88 -13.42 0.21
CA LYS A 528 4.22 -14.84 0.05
C LYS A 528 4.02 -15.32 -1.39
N GLU A 529 2.96 -14.89 -2.05
CA GLU A 529 2.68 -15.22 -3.44
C GLU A 529 3.73 -14.63 -4.38
N LEU A 530 4.06 -13.34 -4.23
CA LEU A 530 5.13 -12.68 -4.98
C LEU A 530 6.50 -13.31 -4.74
N LYS A 531 6.81 -13.73 -3.49
CA LYS A 531 8.04 -14.47 -3.21
C LYS A 531 8.08 -15.82 -3.93
N ALA A 532 6.97 -16.56 -3.93
CA ALA A 532 6.87 -17.84 -4.63
C ALA A 532 6.95 -17.69 -6.15
N ASP A 533 6.44 -16.59 -6.71
CA ASP A 533 6.54 -16.33 -8.14
C ASP A 533 7.92 -15.81 -8.53
N ASN A 534 8.57 -15.00 -7.69
CA ASN A 534 9.96 -14.60 -7.87
C ASN A 534 10.90 -15.81 -7.82
N SER A 535 10.68 -16.78 -6.92
CA SER A 535 11.50 -17.99 -6.88
C SER A 535 11.30 -18.88 -8.12
N LYS A 536 10.06 -19.02 -8.63
CA LYS A 536 9.81 -19.71 -9.92
C LYS A 536 10.41 -18.97 -11.12
N LEU A 537 10.38 -17.64 -11.12
CA LEU A 537 11.02 -16.83 -12.15
C LEU A 537 12.53 -17.00 -12.12
N TYR A 538 13.12 -17.05 -10.93
CA TYR A 538 14.53 -17.38 -10.74
C TYR A 538 14.87 -18.78 -11.26
N GLU A 539 14.05 -19.80 -10.94
CA GLU A 539 14.22 -21.15 -11.50
C GLU A 539 14.20 -21.14 -13.04
N LYS A 540 13.22 -20.46 -13.65
CA LYS A 540 13.12 -20.32 -15.11
C LYS A 540 14.30 -19.55 -15.71
N ALA A 541 14.73 -18.46 -15.08
CA ALA A 541 15.87 -17.66 -15.52
C ALA A 541 17.18 -18.46 -15.44
N LYS A 542 17.39 -19.20 -14.35
CA LYS A 542 18.53 -20.11 -14.18
C LYS A 542 18.52 -21.24 -15.20
N LEU A 543 17.37 -21.84 -15.47
CA LEU A 543 17.23 -22.87 -16.51
C LEU A 543 17.54 -22.29 -17.89
N LEU A 544 16.98 -21.13 -18.26
CA LEU A 544 17.28 -20.47 -19.54
C LEU A 544 18.74 -20.03 -19.66
N SER A 545 19.33 -19.52 -18.58
CA SER A 545 20.75 -19.16 -18.52
C SER A 545 21.67 -20.38 -18.56
N SER A 546 21.23 -21.54 -18.09
CA SER A 546 22.00 -22.80 -18.21
C SER A 546 22.00 -23.34 -19.65
N TYR A 547 20.97 -23.02 -20.45
CA TYR A 547 20.91 -23.34 -21.88
C TYR A 547 21.57 -22.28 -22.76
N SER A 548 21.59 -21.02 -22.33
CA SER A 548 22.25 -19.90 -23.02
C SER A 548 23.66 -19.71 -22.46
N ASN A 549 24.66 -20.29 -23.12
CA ASN A 549 26.08 -20.20 -22.74
C ASN A 549 26.70 -18.78 -22.97
N ASN A 550 25.90 -17.72 -22.87
CA ASN A 550 26.33 -16.34 -23.09
C ASN A 550 26.80 -15.68 -21.79
N SER A 551 28.07 -15.27 -21.79
CA SER A 551 28.79 -14.60 -20.71
C SER A 551 28.25 -13.21 -20.31
N ALA A 552 27.21 -12.70 -20.97
CA ALA A 552 26.61 -11.39 -20.71
C ALA A 552 25.67 -11.34 -19.49
N VAL A 553 25.28 -12.50 -18.92
CA VAL A 553 24.33 -12.59 -17.78
C VAL A 553 25.04 -12.48 -16.42
N ARG A 554 26.38 -12.44 -16.37
CA ARG A 554 27.12 -12.41 -15.10
C ARG A 554 26.87 -11.17 -14.22
N ASN A 555 26.34 -10.09 -14.79
CA ASN A 555 26.06 -8.84 -14.05
C ASN A 555 24.66 -8.81 -13.40
N THR A 556 23.78 -9.79 -13.64
CA THR A 556 22.46 -9.89 -12.97
C THR A 556 22.49 -10.71 -11.68
N VAL A 557 23.60 -11.42 -11.44
CA VAL A 557 23.78 -12.36 -10.31
C VAL A 557 23.75 -11.66 -8.94
N ASP A 558 24.07 -10.36 -8.88
CA ASP A 558 24.13 -9.59 -7.63
C ASP A 558 22.73 -9.17 -7.10
N LEU A 559 21.73 -9.04 -8.00
CA LEU A 559 20.31 -8.83 -7.63
C LEU A 559 19.58 -10.14 -7.32
N GLU A 560 20.14 -11.28 -7.71
CA GLU A 560 19.59 -12.62 -7.51
C GLU A 560 20.05 -13.30 -6.21
N SER A 561 21.03 -12.75 -5.50
CA SER A 561 21.61 -13.34 -4.28
C SER A 561 20.57 -13.81 -3.24
N PRO A 562 19.53 -13.02 -2.87
CA PRO A 562 18.53 -13.46 -1.89
C PRO A 562 17.64 -14.60 -2.38
N PHE A 563 17.32 -14.61 -3.69
CA PHE A 563 16.47 -15.63 -4.30
C PHE A 563 17.27 -16.89 -4.62
N SER A 564 18.58 -16.77 -4.87
CA SER A 564 19.49 -17.89 -5.06
C SER A 564 19.68 -18.68 -3.78
N GLU A 565 19.87 -18.01 -2.65
CA GLU A 565 20.01 -18.68 -1.35
C GLU A 565 18.72 -19.41 -0.96
N GLU A 566 17.55 -18.75 -1.11
CA GLU A 566 16.24 -19.36 -0.83
C GLU A 566 15.94 -20.54 -1.78
N TYR A 567 16.38 -20.46 -3.04
CA TYR A 567 16.27 -21.55 -4.01
C TYR A 567 17.19 -22.73 -3.70
N GLU A 568 18.48 -22.47 -3.42
CA GLU A 568 19.47 -23.51 -3.08
C GLU A 568 19.12 -24.22 -1.76
N GLU A 569 18.58 -23.48 -0.79
CA GLU A 569 18.04 -24.05 0.44
C GLU A 569 16.81 -24.93 0.15
N SER A 570 15.90 -24.50 -0.73
CA SER A 570 14.71 -25.28 -1.11
C SER A 570 15.02 -26.55 -1.90
N LEU A 571 16.13 -26.57 -2.63
CA LEU A 571 16.62 -27.72 -3.41
C LEU A 571 17.23 -28.82 -2.55
N HIS A 572 17.72 -28.47 -1.35
CA HIS A 572 18.38 -29.44 -0.49
C HIS A 572 17.33 -30.30 0.23
N PRO A 573 17.17 -31.60 -0.08
CA PRO A 573 16.14 -32.45 0.54
C PRO A 573 16.33 -32.63 2.07
N LEU A 574 17.50 -32.24 2.58
CA LEU A 574 17.87 -32.28 4.00
C LEU A 574 17.62 -30.95 4.72
N SER A 575 17.40 -29.82 4.04
CA SER A 575 17.14 -28.52 4.69
C SER A 575 15.77 -28.53 5.38
N SER A 576 14.74 -28.98 4.67
CA SER A 576 13.38 -29.14 5.19
C SER A 576 13.29 -30.26 6.24
N PHE A 577 14.19 -31.26 6.19
CA PHE A 577 14.35 -32.22 7.28
C PHE A 577 15.01 -31.57 8.51
N LYS A 578 16.10 -30.81 8.32
CA LYS A 578 16.81 -30.09 9.38
C LYS A 578 15.94 -29.04 10.05
N GLU A 579 15.11 -28.32 9.29
CA GLU A 579 14.15 -27.34 9.80
C GLU A 579 13.06 -28.03 10.64
N ARG A 580 12.51 -29.14 10.14
CA ARG A 580 11.51 -29.94 10.87
C ARG A 580 12.09 -30.70 12.07
N GLU A 581 13.38 -31.00 12.04
CA GLU A 581 14.12 -31.57 13.15
C GLU A 581 14.42 -30.50 14.21
N LEU A 582 14.91 -29.32 13.81
CA LEU A 582 15.10 -28.16 14.67
C LEU A 582 13.79 -27.71 15.33
N GLU A 583 12.69 -27.66 14.58
CA GLU A 583 11.37 -27.32 15.13
C GLU A 583 10.87 -28.40 16.11
N ARG A 584 11.21 -29.67 15.86
CA ARG A 584 10.95 -30.76 16.82
C ARG A 584 11.86 -30.66 18.06
N TYR A 585 13.13 -30.26 17.92
CA TYR A 585 14.02 -30.02 19.05
C TYR A 585 13.55 -28.83 19.89
N GLU A 586 13.20 -27.70 19.27
CA GLU A 586 12.67 -26.51 19.94
C GLU A 586 11.33 -26.76 20.64
N ARG A 587 10.44 -27.57 20.04
CA ARG A 587 9.14 -27.90 20.64
C ARG A 587 9.20 -29.02 21.68
N ARG A 588 10.16 -29.95 21.61
CA ARG A 588 10.05 -31.24 22.33
C ARG A 588 11.00 -31.48 23.51
N LYS A 589 12.04 -30.67 23.77
CA LYS A 589 12.74 -30.63 25.09
C LYS A 589 13.94 -29.66 25.06
N MET A 590 13.72 -28.40 25.37
CA MET A 590 14.79 -27.52 25.85
C MET A 590 14.42 -27.09 27.27
N PRO A 591 15.26 -27.39 28.28
CA PRO A 591 15.13 -26.83 29.63
C PRO A 591 14.91 -25.31 29.56
N PRO A 592 14.09 -24.72 30.45
CA PRO A 592 13.81 -23.29 30.41
C PRO A 592 15.07 -22.41 30.52
N LEU A 593 16.11 -22.92 31.19
CA LEU A 593 17.43 -22.27 31.25
C LEU A 593 18.17 -22.27 29.91
N GLU A 594 18.07 -23.36 29.15
CA GLU A 594 18.67 -23.46 27.83
C GLU A 594 17.95 -22.57 26.82
N ARG A 595 16.63 -22.40 26.97
CA ARG A 595 15.85 -21.43 26.18
C ARG A 595 16.23 -19.98 26.49
N LEU A 596 16.47 -19.66 27.76
CA LEU A 596 16.95 -18.35 28.19
C LEU A 596 18.39 -18.08 27.69
N PHE A 597 19.26 -19.10 27.73
CA PHE A 597 20.60 -19.01 27.19
C PHE A 597 20.59 -18.86 25.67
N LEU A 598 19.76 -19.62 24.95
CA LEU A 598 19.66 -19.54 23.49
C LEU A 598 19.07 -18.20 23.05
N SER A 599 18.08 -17.65 23.77
CA SER A 599 17.54 -16.32 23.48
C SER A 599 18.58 -15.24 23.77
N PHE A 600 19.31 -15.34 24.89
CA PHE A 600 20.39 -14.42 25.24
C PHE A 600 21.57 -14.50 24.24
N ALA A 601 21.95 -15.71 23.83
CA ALA A 601 22.99 -15.95 22.83
C ALA A 601 22.59 -15.43 21.45
N LYS A 602 21.33 -15.63 21.02
CA LYS A 602 20.80 -15.05 19.77
C LYS A 602 20.83 -13.52 19.82
N VAL A 603 20.46 -12.89 20.94
CA VAL A 603 20.52 -11.43 21.10
C VAL A 603 21.97 -10.92 21.07
N ILE A 604 22.91 -11.63 21.70
CA ILE A 604 24.34 -11.26 21.69
C ILE A 604 24.94 -11.41 20.29
N LEU A 605 24.62 -12.48 19.55
CA LEU A 605 25.16 -12.75 18.21
C LEU A 605 24.50 -11.90 17.11
N ALA A 606 23.28 -11.41 17.32
CA ALA A 606 22.55 -10.67 16.29
C ALA A 606 23.16 -9.30 15.96
N ASN A 607 23.84 -8.63 16.91
CA ASN A 607 24.35 -7.28 16.70
C ASN A 607 25.88 -7.20 16.90
N LYS A 608 26.56 -6.45 16.03
CA LYS A 608 28.02 -6.26 16.09
C LYS A 608 28.46 -5.59 17.40
N GLN A 609 27.65 -4.65 17.92
CA GLN A 609 27.93 -3.94 19.17
C GLN A 609 27.78 -4.86 20.40
N THR A 610 26.76 -5.72 20.43
CA THR A 610 26.54 -6.67 21.54
C THR A 610 27.62 -7.73 21.59
N ARG A 611 28.12 -8.18 20.43
CA ARG A 611 29.27 -9.09 20.34
C ARG A 611 30.55 -8.49 20.94
N MET A 612 30.83 -7.21 20.66
CA MET A 612 32.00 -6.50 21.23
C MET A 612 31.87 -6.31 22.74
N LEU A 613 30.67 -5.97 23.23
CA LEU A 613 30.40 -5.78 24.65
C LEU A 613 30.50 -7.11 25.43
N PHE A 614 30.03 -8.23 24.85
CA PHE A 614 30.20 -9.56 25.44
C PHE A 614 31.67 -10.00 25.51
N MET A 615 32.46 -9.73 24.46
CA MET A 615 33.90 -9.99 24.48
C MET A 615 34.61 -9.18 25.58
N LEU A 616 34.27 -7.89 25.72
CA LEU A 616 34.80 -7.03 26.78
C LEU A 616 34.41 -7.56 28.17
N TYR A 617 33.15 -7.98 28.34
CA TYR A 617 32.65 -8.57 29.59
C TYR A 617 33.40 -9.85 29.96
N CYS A 618 33.60 -10.77 29.01
CA CYS A 618 34.37 -11.99 29.22
C CYS A 618 35.83 -11.69 29.58
N LEU A 619 36.47 -10.72 28.90
CA LEU A 619 37.83 -10.30 29.20
C LEU A 619 37.95 -9.68 30.60
N GLY A 620 36.97 -8.85 30.98
CA GLY A 620 36.88 -8.24 32.31
C GLY A 620 36.69 -9.27 33.41
N LEU A 621 35.87 -10.29 33.18
CA LEU A 621 35.68 -11.40 34.11
C LEU A 621 36.98 -12.20 34.30
N HIS A 622 37.68 -12.53 33.21
CA HIS A 622 38.98 -13.19 33.29
C HIS A 622 40.02 -12.32 34.03
N GLY A 623 40.04 -11.02 33.78
CA GLY A 623 40.88 -10.07 34.52
C GLY A 623 40.55 -10.04 36.02
N LEU A 624 39.27 -10.04 36.39
CA LEU A 624 38.83 -10.06 37.78
C LEU A 624 39.19 -11.37 38.47
N VAL A 625 38.99 -12.52 37.81
CA VAL A 625 39.39 -13.83 38.33
C VAL A 625 40.91 -13.92 38.48
N MET A 626 41.67 -13.35 37.54
CA MET A 626 43.13 -13.27 37.61
C MET A 626 43.59 -12.39 38.78
N VAL A 627 42.96 -11.23 38.98
CA VAL A 627 43.24 -10.35 40.14
C VAL A 627 42.87 -11.06 41.45
N MET A 628 41.74 -11.77 41.50
CA MET A 628 41.32 -12.53 42.68
C MET A 628 42.25 -13.70 42.98
N THR A 629 42.70 -14.44 41.98
CA THR A 629 43.68 -15.51 42.18
C THR A 629 45.02 -14.94 42.63
N ILE A 630 45.49 -13.85 42.04
CA ILE A 630 46.71 -13.15 42.50
C ILE A 630 46.53 -12.66 43.94
N TYR A 631 45.38 -12.07 44.28
CA TYR A 631 45.09 -11.59 45.64
C TYR A 631 45.08 -12.73 46.65
N VAL A 632 44.39 -13.84 46.35
CA VAL A 632 44.34 -15.02 47.21
C VAL A 632 45.71 -15.68 47.34
N THR A 633 46.47 -15.83 46.25
CA THR A 633 47.85 -16.35 46.31
C THR A 633 48.77 -15.42 47.10
N SER A 634 48.61 -14.10 46.99
CA SER A 634 49.36 -13.13 47.78
C SER A 634 49.01 -13.20 49.27
N PHE A 635 47.74 -13.48 49.63
CA PHE A 635 47.30 -13.66 51.01
C PHE A 635 47.77 -14.99 51.60
N THR A 636 47.74 -16.07 50.82
CA THR A 636 48.20 -17.41 51.24
C THR A 636 49.72 -17.45 51.46
N ASN A 637 50.49 -16.62 50.74
CA ASN A 637 51.94 -16.50 50.96
C ASN A 637 52.33 -15.83 52.31
N TYR A 638 51.38 -15.27 53.07
CA TYR A 638 51.62 -14.78 54.44
C TYR A 638 51.35 -15.82 55.54
N ILE A 639 50.90 -17.03 55.19
CA ILE A 639 50.72 -18.13 56.14
C ILE A 639 51.45 -19.38 55.62
N THR A 640 52.70 -19.53 56.01
CA THR A 640 53.40 -20.82 56.07
C THR A 640 54.30 -20.81 57.30
N PRO A 641 54.81 -21.95 57.81
CA PRO A 641 54.48 -23.36 57.55
C PRO A 641 54.20 -24.15 58.86
N ASP A 642 53.80 -25.42 58.77
CA ASP A 642 54.33 -26.40 59.73
C ASP A 642 54.38 -27.82 59.17
N VAL A 643 55.50 -28.45 59.51
CA VAL A 643 56.01 -29.73 59.04
C VAL A 643 55.47 -30.87 59.92
N SER A 644 55.05 -31.98 59.32
CA SER A 644 55.19 -33.28 59.99
C SER A 644 55.48 -34.39 58.98
N SER A 645 56.74 -34.79 58.98
CA SER A 645 57.27 -36.04 58.46
C SER A 645 56.61 -37.25 59.13
N SER A 646 56.18 -38.24 58.34
CA SER A 646 56.17 -39.63 58.78
C SER A 646 56.76 -40.54 57.70
N SER A 647 57.86 -41.16 58.07
CA SER A 647 58.66 -42.08 57.27
C SER A 647 57.99 -43.45 57.16
N GLY A 648 58.14 -44.06 55.99
CA GLY A 648 58.46 -45.49 55.85
C GLY A 648 57.30 -46.49 55.83
N SER A 649 56.98 -47.00 54.64
CA SER A 649 57.03 -48.45 54.37
C SER A 649 56.93 -48.71 52.86
N MET A 650 58.03 -49.16 52.25
CA MET A 650 57.99 -49.89 50.99
C MET A 650 57.53 -51.31 51.29
N ILE A 651 56.46 -51.82 50.64
CA ILE A 651 56.33 -53.25 50.30
C ILE A 651 55.57 -53.42 48.97
N ASN A 652 56.32 -53.87 47.96
CA ASN A 652 56.04 -54.84 46.89
C ASN A 652 54.66 -54.98 46.22
N THR A 653 54.71 -54.75 44.90
CA THR A 653 54.40 -55.66 43.78
C THR A 653 53.43 -56.84 43.95
N ASN A 654 52.58 -56.99 42.93
CA ASN A 654 51.80 -58.15 42.45
C ASN A 654 50.36 -58.29 42.96
N GLN A 655 49.42 -57.70 42.22
CA GLN A 655 48.49 -58.42 41.32
C GLN A 655 47.68 -57.46 40.46
#